data_AF-A0A0R3R9K0-F1
#
_entry.id   AF-A0A0R3R9K0-F1
#
_cell.length_a   1.000
_cell.length_b   1.000
_cell.length_c   1.000
_cell.angle_alpha   90.00
_cell.angle_beta   90.00
_cell.angle_gamma   90.00
#
_symmetry.space_group_name_H-M   'P 1'
#
loop_
_entity.id
_entity.type
_entity.pdbx_description
1 polymer ?
#
loop_
_entity_poly.entity_id
_entity_poly.type
_entity_poly.pdbx_seq_one_letter_code
_entity_poly.pdbx_strand_id
1 'polypeptide(L)'
;LYEGALNYALDRDGHWVQAALADQETPADRRSVLLNLAVRLDASERGIEDRAEALRQAVSDSASLVDELGSIIEASKPNAEFLRMQEEQHKRQERQARKRADEKEAWIQVRRELADQPALALGPGRRDSTIWNLSLVLRKLGRNGTEGRWDRAFLVSHFGSDVTDRLRLALMAYWRSMRPTVRSERRLGEEDTYLVVWSIGLMGVYAEAEDPLWATKLSHGEAELATRYALLEPNGLPNDAQVLLPRLVGWLAWSSSTLMQFPHSPSIEQKLSQVMRVLLAHAGPKIKGPLEELTAEQVQAAGTGPYLLFWLPVFFSLAPIRGAESMLEVLATLPVEPKGEAVRIIGSLFNDRAGFGTTNWAAKLEPATLLRLTIEFHRHVRSEDDLVHDSVYSPGARDFAEDGRRFIFEALIKASGPEAFSAKMALAADTLFAGLKDRIAALAHERLAAEIDSSAWTPTEVATLLSRKELSPKTATDMAQLLVDRLDDLQELLLKDTGPRAGWALIDDENTLRPLIARELEVASREAYTVDQEAVTVDGKETDIRLRAVSGYQATIELKVGEKGRSARELCEAIPEQLVTKYMAHREARTGCLIVTVADPARRWQHPETGARIDRMELQTLLQACADAEQRRLGGEARVLARVLDLVPRLSTEQKRKE
;
A
#
# COMPACT_ATOMS: atom_id res chain seq x y z
N LEU A 1 -4.06 -7.60 -17.68
CA LEU A 1 -3.77 -8.99 -18.07
C LEU A 1 -3.55 -9.77 -16.78
N TYR A 2 -4.56 -10.54 -16.36
CA TYR A 2 -4.55 -11.34 -15.13
C TYR A 2 -3.84 -12.67 -15.43
N GLU A 3 -2.67 -12.89 -14.82
CA GLU A 3 -2.07 -14.23 -14.72
C GLU A 3 -2.70 -14.93 -13.50
N GLY A 4 -3.65 -15.83 -13.76
CA GLY A 4 -4.28 -16.65 -12.72
C GLY A 4 -3.36 -17.78 -12.24
N ALA A 5 -3.70 -18.36 -11.09
CA ALA A 5 -2.91 -19.34 -10.30
C ALA A 5 -2.62 -20.71 -10.97
N LEU A 6 -2.81 -20.86 -12.28
CA LEU A 6 -2.56 -22.10 -13.02
C LEU A 6 -1.64 -21.80 -14.21
N ASN A 7 -0.37 -22.21 -14.10
CA ASN A 7 0.61 -22.12 -15.19
C ASN A 7 0.39 -23.29 -16.15
N TYR A 8 -0.24 -23.04 -17.29
CA TYR A 8 -0.36 -24.00 -18.39
C TYR A 8 0.82 -23.82 -19.35
N ALA A 9 1.39 -24.93 -19.83
CA ALA A 9 2.53 -24.91 -20.75
C ALA A 9 2.26 -25.80 -21.96
N LEU A 10 2.64 -25.35 -23.16
CA LEU A 10 2.29 -26.02 -24.42
C LEU A 10 2.89 -27.44 -24.50
N ASP A 11 4.10 -27.60 -23.99
CA ASP A 11 4.85 -28.86 -23.93
C ASP A 11 4.18 -29.91 -23.04
N ARG A 12 3.60 -29.49 -21.91
CA ARG A 12 2.96 -30.38 -20.94
C ARG A 12 1.48 -30.59 -21.24
N ASP A 13 0.77 -29.53 -21.60
CA ASP A 13 -0.69 -29.50 -21.60
C ASP A 13 -1.31 -29.62 -23.00
N GLY A 14 -0.55 -29.32 -24.06
CA GLY A 14 -1.08 -29.27 -25.42
C GLY A 14 -1.67 -30.59 -25.92
N HIS A 15 -1.00 -31.72 -25.67
CA HIS A 15 -1.41 -33.02 -26.23
C HIS A 15 -2.74 -33.53 -25.63
N TRP A 16 -2.94 -33.38 -24.32
CA TRP A 16 -4.18 -33.84 -23.69
C TRP A 16 -5.35 -32.89 -23.96
N VAL A 17 -5.09 -31.57 -24.03
CA VAL A 17 -6.12 -30.57 -24.38
C VAL A 17 -6.64 -30.83 -25.79
N GLN A 18 -5.74 -31.11 -26.75
CA GLN A 18 -6.13 -31.42 -28.12
C GLN A 18 -6.92 -32.74 -28.22
N ALA A 19 -6.49 -33.78 -27.50
CA ALA A 19 -7.20 -35.06 -27.46
C ALA A 19 -8.60 -34.93 -26.85
N ALA A 20 -8.74 -34.17 -25.76
CA ALA A 20 -10.02 -33.91 -25.09
C ALA A 20 -10.95 -32.99 -25.91
N LEU A 21 -10.38 -32.10 -26.71
CA LEU A 21 -11.15 -31.25 -27.63
C LEU A 21 -11.73 -32.06 -28.81
N ALA A 22 -10.99 -33.04 -29.30
CA ALA A 22 -11.40 -33.93 -30.39
C ALA A 22 -12.37 -35.04 -29.95
N ASP A 23 -12.58 -35.23 -28.65
CA ASP A 23 -13.49 -36.23 -28.10
C ASP A 23 -14.95 -35.79 -28.22
N GLN A 24 -15.72 -36.52 -29.02
CA GLN A 24 -17.12 -36.24 -29.31
C GLN A 24 -18.07 -36.60 -28.15
N GLU A 25 -17.62 -37.43 -27.19
CA GLU A 25 -18.41 -37.75 -25.98
C GLU A 25 -18.33 -36.63 -24.93
N THR A 26 -17.39 -35.68 -25.09
CA THR A 26 -17.24 -34.55 -24.17
C THR A 26 -18.33 -33.49 -24.42
N PRO A 27 -19.01 -32.96 -23.37
CA PRO A 27 -20.04 -31.94 -23.52
C PRO A 27 -19.56 -30.69 -24.26
N ALA A 28 -20.42 -30.09 -25.09
CA ALA A 28 -20.10 -28.94 -25.93
C ALA A 28 -19.52 -27.75 -25.14
N ASP A 29 -20.06 -27.45 -23.96
CA ASP A 29 -19.58 -26.35 -23.10
C ASP A 29 -18.13 -26.60 -22.64
N ARG A 30 -17.79 -27.86 -22.36
CA ARG A 30 -16.44 -28.25 -21.96
C ARG A 30 -15.46 -28.23 -23.14
N ARG A 31 -15.93 -28.60 -24.34
CA ARG A 31 -15.16 -28.48 -25.59
C ARG A 31 -14.90 -27.02 -25.96
N SER A 32 -15.84 -26.11 -25.72
CA SER A 32 -15.64 -24.66 -25.89
C SER A 32 -14.55 -24.10 -24.94
N VAL A 33 -14.54 -24.52 -23.67
CA VAL A 33 -13.46 -24.15 -22.73
C VAL A 33 -12.10 -24.70 -23.17
N LEU A 34 -12.06 -25.96 -23.64
CA LEU A 34 -10.84 -26.58 -24.16
C LEU A 34 -10.34 -25.90 -25.45
N LEU A 35 -11.24 -25.43 -26.31
CA LEU A 35 -10.92 -24.65 -27.51
C LEU A 35 -10.23 -23.33 -27.15
N ASN A 36 -10.79 -22.58 -26.19
CA ASN A 36 -10.19 -21.32 -25.71
C ASN A 36 -8.82 -21.54 -25.04
N LEU A 37 -8.66 -22.64 -24.29
CA LEU A 37 -7.37 -23.00 -23.69
C LEU A 37 -6.34 -23.40 -24.76
N ALA A 38 -6.73 -24.18 -25.76
CA ALA A 38 -5.86 -24.60 -26.86
C ALA A 38 -5.35 -23.40 -27.66
N VAL A 39 -6.23 -22.45 -27.99
CA VAL A 39 -5.83 -21.22 -28.68
C VAL A 39 -4.88 -20.37 -27.83
N ARG A 40 -5.11 -20.27 -26.51
CA ARG A 40 -4.23 -19.51 -25.60
C ARG A 40 -2.84 -20.13 -25.50
N LEU A 41 -2.75 -21.46 -25.44
CA LEU A 41 -1.49 -22.19 -25.42
C LEU A 41 -0.69 -22.04 -26.73
N ASP A 42 -1.39 -22.01 -27.87
CA ASP A 42 -0.75 -21.85 -29.19
C ASP A 42 -0.32 -20.39 -29.47
N ALA A 43 -1.04 -19.40 -28.94
CA ALA A 43 -0.70 -17.97 -29.07
C ALA A 43 0.59 -17.58 -28.32
N SER A 44 1.00 -18.34 -27.29
CA SER A 44 2.19 -18.03 -26.48
C SER A 44 3.52 -18.48 -27.08
N GLU A 45 3.54 -19.42 -28.04
CA GLU A 45 4.81 -20.01 -28.52
C GLU A 45 5.09 -19.93 -30.02
N ARG A 46 4.10 -20.07 -30.92
CA ARG A 46 4.38 -20.19 -32.38
C ARG A 46 3.39 -19.51 -33.34
N GLY A 47 2.36 -18.83 -32.82
CA GLY A 47 1.33 -18.21 -33.65
C GLY A 47 0.27 -19.23 -34.09
N ILE A 48 -0.99 -18.79 -34.13
CA ILE A 48 -2.17 -19.63 -34.34
C ILE A 48 -2.20 -20.32 -35.71
N GLU A 49 -1.47 -19.81 -36.71
CA GLU A 49 -1.58 -20.23 -38.12
C GLU A 49 -1.12 -21.69 -38.36
N ASP A 50 -0.04 -22.14 -37.73
CA ASP A 50 0.54 -23.49 -37.97
C ASP A 50 -0.30 -24.63 -37.39
N ARG A 51 -1.18 -24.35 -36.41
CA ARG A 51 -2.03 -25.35 -35.74
C ARG A 51 -3.53 -25.09 -35.86
N ALA A 52 -3.93 -23.98 -36.48
CA ALA A 52 -5.34 -23.70 -36.80
C ALA A 52 -6.02 -24.85 -37.55
N GLU A 53 -5.27 -25.56 -38.40
CA GLU A 53 -5.79 -26.72 -39.13
C GLU A 53 -6.10 -27.91 -38.22
N ALA A 54 -5.25 -28.17 -37.23
CA ALA A 54 -5.46 -29.24 -36.26
C ALA A 54 -6.65 -28.94 -35.32
N LEU A 55 -6.82 -27.67 -34.94
CA LEU A 55 -7.99 -27.22 -34.16
C LEU A 55 -9.28 -27.29 -34.98
N ARG A 56 -9.25 -26.88 -36.26
CA ARG A 56 -10.40 -27.03 -37.19
C ARG A 56 -10.82 -28.48 -37.34
N GLN A 57 -9.87 -29.40 -37.46
CA GLN A 57 -10.17 -30.83 -37.53
C GLN A 57 -10.83 -31.33 -36.24
N ALA A 58 -10.32 -30.94 -35.07
CA ALA A 58 -10.82 -31.37 -33.77
C ALA A 58 -12.25 -30.88 -33.43
N VAL A 59 -12.71 -29.80 -34.06
CA VAL A 59 -14.05 -29.24 -33.85
C VAL A 59 -14.97 -29.36 -35.08
N SER A 60 -14.52 -30.03 -36.14
CA SER A 60 -15.22 -30.12 -37.44
C SER A 60 -16.61 -30.76 -37.36
N ASP A 61 -16.89 -31.50 -36.30
CA ASP A 61 -18.17 -32.13 -36.01
C ASP A 61 -19.23 -31.17 -35.42
N SER A 62 -18.84 -29.97 -34.98
CA SER A 62 -19.73 -28.99 -34.34
C SER A 62 -19.69 -27.62 -35.02
N ALA A 63 -20.79 -27.24 -35.67
CA ALA A 63 -20.92 -25.93 -36.32
C ALA A 63 -20.69 -24.76 -35.35
N SER A 64 -21.14 -24.86 -34.09
CA SER A 64 -20.96 -23.79 -33.10
C SER A 64 -19.50 -23.59 -32.70
N LEU A 65 -18.72 -24.68 -32.58
CA LEU A 65 -17.30 -24.62 -32.23
C LEU A 65 -16.44 -24.17 -33.41
N VAL A 66 -16.85 -24.50 -34.64
CA VAL A 66 -16.23 -23.98 -35.87
C VAL A 66 -16.41 -22.46 -35.97
N ASP A 67 -17.61 -21.94 -35.70
CA ASP A 67 -17.88 -20.49 -35.69
C ASP A 67 -17.13 -19.77 -34.56
N GLU A 68 -17.04 -20.40 -33.37
CA GLU A 68 -16.26 -19.88 -32.24
C GLU A 68 -14.76 -19.80 -32.58
N LEU A 69 -14.19 -20.86 -33.16
CA LEU A 69 -12.79 -20.85 -33.62
C LEU A 69 -12.56 -19.80 -34.70
N GLY A 70 -13.48 -19.64 -35.66
CA GLY A 70 -13.41 -18.59 -36.68
C GLY A 70 -13.39 -17.18 -36.08
N SER A 71 -14.25 -16.94 -35.10
CA SER A 71 -14.33 -15.65 -34.38
C SER A 71 -13.06 -15.35 -33.59
N ILE A 72 -12.49 -16.37 -32.94
CA ILE A 72 -11.23 -16.24 -32.19
C ILE A 72 -10.05 -15.95 -33.14
N ILE A 73 -10.00 -16.60 -34.31
CA ILE A 73 -8.95 -16.37 -35.32
C ILE A 73 -9.04 -14.94 -35.87
N GLU A 74 -10.22 -14.45 -36.20
CA GLU A 74 -10.41 -13.07 -36.66
C GLU A 74 -10.06 -12.04 -35.58
N ALA A 75 -10.44 -12.28 -34.32
CA ALA A 75 -10.09 -11.42 -33.20
C ALA A 75 -8.58 -11.40 -32.89
N SER A 76 -7.84 -12.44 -33.30
CA SER A 76 -6.40 -12.60 -33.06
C SER A 76 -5.52 -11.98 -34.15
N LYS A 77 -6.10 -11.52 -35.26
CA LYS A 77 -5.33 -10.84 -36.32
C LYS A 77 -4.81 -9.50 -35.78
N PRO A 78 -3.49 -9.27 -35.78
CA PRO A 78 -2.93 -8.02 -35.32
C PRO A 78 -3.47 -6.84 -36.13
N ASN A 79 -4.00 -5.81 -35.47
CA ASN A 79 -4.38 -4.59 -36.16
C ASN A 79 -3.11 -3.85 -36.68
N ALA A 80 -3.27 -2.97 -37.68
CA ALA A 80 -2.14 -2.25 -38.28
C ALA A 80 -1.36 -1.37 -37.27
N GLU A 81 -1.99 -0.96 -36.17
CA GLU A 81 -1.39 -0.15 -35.12
C GLU A 81 -0.49 -0.96 -34.19
N PHE A 82 -0.88 -2.20 -33.87
CA PHE A 82 -0.09 -3.17 -33.10
C PHE A 82 1.15 -3.63 -33.85
N LEU A 83 1.03 -3.87 -35.17
CA LEU A 83 2.20 -4.20 -36.01
C LEU A 83 3.20 -3.04 -36.07
N ARG A 84 2.73 -1.79 -36.21
CA ARG A 84 3.59 -0.59 -36.10
C ARG A 84 4.25 -0.49 -34.73
N MET A 85 3.51 -0.75 -33.66
CA MET A 85 4.05 -0.73 -32.29
C MET A 85 5.13 -1.79 -32.09
N GLN A 86 4.97 -3.00 -32.63
CA GLN A 86 5.99 -4.05 -32.58
C GLN A 86 7.23 -3.70 -33.41
N GLU A 87 7.08 -3.19 -34.64
CA GLU A 87 8.21 -2.74 -35.44
C GLU A 87 8.98 -1.60 -34.76
N GLU A 88 8.26 -0.65 -34.14
CA GLU A 88 8.90 0.40 -33.34
C GLU A 88 9.62 -0.16 -32.12
N GLN A 89 9.04 -1.13 -31.41
CA GLN A 89 9.70 -1.81 -30.30
C GLN A 89 10.95 -2.55 -30.76
N HIS A 90 10.90 -3.28 -31.88
CA HIS A 90 12.06 -3.97 -32.45
C HIS A 90 13.17 -2.98 -32.83
N LYS A 91 12.83 -1.89 -33.56
CA LYS A 91 13.77 -0.81 -33.90
C LYS A 91 14.35 -0.15 -32.65
N ARG A 92 13.56 0.04 -31.59
CA ARG A 92 14.04 0.56 -30.29
C ARG A 92 15.01 -0.42 -29.62
N GLN A 93 14.70 -1.72 -29.63
CA GLN A 93 15.56 -2.76 -29.07
C GLN A 93 16.89 -2.87 -29.84
N GLU A 94 16.88 -2.87 -31.17
CA GLU A 94 18.09 -2.87 -31.99
C GLU A 94 18.97 -1.64 -31.75
N ARG A 95 18.35 -0.45 -31.68
CA ARG A 95 19.08 0.80 -31.34
C ARG A 95 19.69 0.73 -29.95
N GLN A 96 18.97 0.20 -28.97
CA GLN A 96 19.50 0.01 -27.62
C GLN A 96 20.62 -1.04 -27.57
N ALA A 97 20.50 -2.14 -28.31
CA ALA A 97 21.50 -3.19 -28.39
C ALA A 97 22.80 -2.69 -29.04
N ARG A 98 22.70 -1.96 -30.17
CA ARG A 98 23.84 -1.32 -30.83
C ARG A 98 24.53 -0.32 -29.91
N LYS A 99 23.76 0.55 -29.24
CA LYS A 99 24.29 1.50 -28.26
C LYS A 99 25.04 0.79 -27.13
N ARG A 100 24.50 -0.31 -26.58
CA ARG A 100 25.16 -1.13 -25.56
C ARG A 100 26.45 -1.78 -26.07
N ALA A 101 26.50 -2.20 -27.33
CA ALA A 101 27.68 -2.78 -27.94
C ALA A 101 28.80 -1.74 -28.13
N ASP A 102 28.47 -0.57 -28.70
CA ASP A 102 29.42 0.54 -28.89
C ASP A 102 29.99 1.01 -27.54
N GLU A 103 29.15 1.10 -26.50
CA GLU A 103 29.56 1.46 -25.13
C GLU A 103 30.45 0.39 -24.48
N LYS A 104 30.17 -0.89 -24.71
CA LYS A 104 31.01 -2.01 -24.22
C LYS A 104 32.40 -1.98 -24.84
N GLU A 105 32.48 -1.70 -26.15
CA GLU A 105 33.76 -1.58 -26.86
C GLU A 105 34.57 -0.37 -26.35
N ALA A 106 33.91 0.79 -26.19
CA ALA A 106 34.53 1.98 -25.62
C ALA A 106 35.07 1.73 -24.19
N TRP A 107 34.35 0.97 -23.36
CA TRP A 107 34.81 0.58 -22.03
C TRP A 107 36.04 -0.35 -22.08
N ILE A 108 36.04 -1.35 -22.96
CA ILE A 108 37.18 -2.25 -23.14
C ILE A 108 38.43 -1.47 -23.53
N GLN A 109 38.28 -0.49 -24.43
CA GLN A 109 39.36 0.37 -24.87
C GLN A 109 39.92 1.24 -23.73
N VAL A 110 39.04 1.93 -23.01
CA VAL A 110 39.44 2.76 -21.85
C VAL A 110 40.12 1.92 -20.77
N ARG A 111 39.62 0.70 -20.53
CA ARG A 111 40.20 -0.21 -19.56
C ARG A 111 41.62 -0.63 -19.95
N ARG A 112 41.81 -1.00 -21.22
CA ARG A 112 43.12 -1.38 -21.76
C ARG A 112 44.10 -0.20 -21.67
N GLU A 113 43.69 1.00 -22.09
CA GLU A 113 44.55 2.18 -22.06
C GLU A 113 44.95 2.61 -20.64
N LEU A 114 44.02 2.61 -19.68
CA LEU A 114 44.30 2.97 -18.28
C LEU A 114 45.14 1.91 -17.55
N ALA A 115 44.93 0.62 -17.84
CA ALA A 115 45.70 -0.46 -17.22
C ALA A 115 47.13 -0.57 -17.79
N ASP A 116 47.28 -0.41 -19.11
CA ASP A 116 48.56 -0.64 -19.79
C ASP A 116 49.44 0.62 -19.85
N GLN A 117 48.84 1.82 -19.99
CA GLN A 117 49.56 3.08 -20.20
C GLN A 117 48.96 4.28 -19.42
N PRO A 118 48.89 4.21 -18.08
CA PRO A 118 48.20 5.22 -17.27
C PRO A 118 48.76 6.64 -17.42
N ALA A 119 50.07 6.79 -17.59
CA ALA A 119 50.71 8.09 -17.75
C ALA A 119 50.30 8.81 -19.05
N LEU A 120 50.03 8.04 -20.11
CA LEU A 120 49.61 8.56 -21.40
C LEU A 120 48.10 8.83 -21.43
N ALA A 121 47.31 7.96 -20.81
CA ALA A 121 45.86 8.10 -20.69
C ALA A 121 45.45 9.31 -19.82
N LEU A 122 46.25 9.65 -18.80
CA LEU A 122 46.05 10.80 -17.91
C LEU A 122 46.95 12.00 -18.25
N GLY A 123 47.66 11.93 -19.38
CA GLY A 123 48.55 12.99 -19.85
C GLY A 123 47.80 14.23 -20.38
N PRO A 124 48.52 15.34 -20.61
CA PRO A 124 47.97 16.57 -21.18
C PRO A 124 47.25 16.30 -22.52
N GLY A 125 46.05 16.85 -22.68
CA GLY A 125 45.23 16.70 -23.90
C GLY A 125 44.36 15.44 -23.95
N ARG A 126 44.63 14.40 -23.14
CA ARG A 126 43.80 13.18 -23.06
C ARG A 126 43.07 12.99 -21.75
N ARG A 127 43.60 13.53 -20.65
CA ARG A 127 43.04 13.42 -19.29
C ARG A 127 41.52 13.63 -19.22
N ASP A 128 41.01 14.72 -19.81
CA ASP A 128 39.61 15.10 -19.66
C ASP A 128 38.67 14.13 -20.42
N SER A 129 39.10 13.61 -21.57
CA SER A 129 38.37 12.57 -22.32
C SER A 129 38.36 11.23 -21.58
N THR A 130 39.49 10.86 -20.97
CA THR A 130 39.61 9.63 -20.16
C THR A 130 38.71 9.71 -18.92
N ILE A 131 38.72 10.85 -18.22
CA ILE A 131 37.84 11.13 -17.08
C ILE A 131 36.36 11.11 -17.49
N TRP A 132 36.02 11.71 -18.63
CA TRP A 132 34.66 11.69 -19.19
C TRP A 132 34.18 10.25 -19.44
N ASN A 133 34.97 9.45 -20.14
CA ASN A 133 34.61 8.06 -20.43
C ASN A 133 34.50 7.20 -19.17
N LEU A 134 35.38 7.40 -18.19
CA LEU A 134 35.30 6.74 -16.89
C LEU A 134 33.99 7.10 -16.17
N SER A 135 33.61 8.38 -16.18
CA SER A 135 32.38 8.85 -15.52
C SER A 135 31.10 8.24 -16.11
N LEU A 136 31.06 8.03 -17.43
CA LEU A 136 29.92 7.40 -18.12
C LEU A 136 29.71 5.95 -17.64
N VAL A 137 30.80 5.25 -17.33
CA VAL A 137 30.76 3.85 -16.87
C VAL A 137 30.32 3.78 -15.41
N LEU A 138 30.93 4.59 -14.54
CA LEU A 138 30.57 4.64 -13.11
C LEU A 138 29.09 5.05 -12.93
N ARG A 139 28.58 5.94 -13.78
CA ARG A 139 27.18 6.35 -13.76
C ARG A 139 26.20 5.19 -13.98
N LYS A 140 26.56 4.21 -14.81
CA LYS A 140 25.70 3.05 -15.13
C LYS A 140 25.80 1.91 -14.12
N LEU A 141 26.87 1.89 -13.32
CA LEU A 141 27.08 0.88 -12.28
C LEU A 141 26.39 1.24 -10.95
N GLY A 142 26.08 2.53 -10.74
CA GLY A 142 25.35 2.99 -9.57
C GLY A 142 23.93 2.42 -9.50
N ARG A 143 23.58 1.79 -8.38
CA ARG A 143 22.19 1.49 -8.00
C ARG A 143 21.69 2.56 -7.03
N ASN A 144 20.42 2.95 -7.13
CA ASN A 144 19.71 3.82 -6.16
C ASN A 144 20.36 5.20 -5.92
N GLY A 145 20.49 6.02 -6.96
CA GLY A 145 20.83 7.45 -6.79
C GLY A 145 22.30 7.76 -6.46
N THR A 146 23.19 6.76 -6.53
CA THR A 146 24.65 6.87 -6.36
C THR A 146 25.40 7.09 -7.69
N GLU A 147 24.71 7.68 -8.67
CA GLU A 147 25.18 7.85 -10.05
C GLU A 147 26.51 8.63 -10.13
N GLY A 148 27.58 7.99 -10.63
CA GLY A 148 28.83 8.68 -10.97
C GLY A 148 29.72 9.07 -9.78
N ARG A 149 29.53 8.41 -8.63
CA ARG A 149 30.33 8.64 -7.42
C ARG A 149 31.74 8.02 -7.55
N TRP A 150 32.68 8.60 -6.83
CA TRP A 150 34.02 8.05 -6.66
C TRP A 150 33.94 6.77 -5.82
N ASP A 151 34.30 5.62 -6.41
CA ASP A 151 34.35 4.32 -5.74
C ASP A 151 35.76 3.75 -5.82
N ARG A 152 36.54 3.99 -4.76
CA ARG A 152 37.93 3.53 -4.67
C ARG A 152 38.04 2.02 -4.77
N ALA A 153 37.15 1.27 -4.11
CA ALA A 153 37.22 -0.19 -4.08
C ALA A 153 36.98 -0.79 -5.47
N PHE A 154 35.98 -0.27 -6.19
CA PHE A 154 35.73 -0.63 -7.57
C PHE A 154 36.92 -0.29 -8.48
N LEU A 155 37.48 0.92 -8.37
CA LEU A 155 38.60 1.33 -9.22
C LEU A 155 39.87 0.52 -8.93
N VAL A 156 40.19 0.26 -7.66
CA VAL A 156 41.35 -0.56 -7.26
C VAL A 156 41.20 -1.99 -7.76
N SER A 157 40.00 -2.59 -7.67
CA SER A 157 39.78 -3.97 -8.16
C SER A 157 39.93 -4.11 -9.68
N HIS A 158 39.72 -3.03 -10.45
CA HIS A 158 39.76 -3.07 -11.92
C HIS A 158 41.07 -2.55 -12.53
N PHE A 159 41.76 -1.63 -11.85
CA PHE A 159 42.95 -0.92 -12.36
C PHE A 159 44.18 -1.02 -11.46
N GLY A 160 44.04 -1.52 -10.23
CA GLY A 160 45.10 -1.51 -9.22
C GLY A 160 45.22 -0.17 -8.48
N SER A 161 45.98 -0.17 -7.39
CA SER A 161 46.14 0.99 -6.50
C SER A 161 46.86 2.17 -7.18
N ASP A 162 47.96 1.93 -7.88
CA ASP A 162 48.77 2.99 -8.53
C ASP A 162 47.95 3.79 -9.56
N VAL A 163 47.20 3.11 -10.42
CA VAL A 163 46.35 3.76 -11.43
C VAL A 163 45.20 4.52 -10.77
N THR A 164 44.62 3.95 -9.70
CA THR A 164 43.55 4.62 -8.94
C THR A 164 44.05 5.90 -8.26
N ASP A 165 45.25 5.90 -7.71
CA ASP A 165 45.85 7.09 -7.10
C ASP A 165 46.17 8.17 -8.14
N ARG A 166 46.63 7.79 -9.33
CA ARG A 166 46.80 8.73 -10.46
C ARG A 166 45.46 9.30 -10.93
N LEU A 167 44.40 8.49 -10.99
CA LEU A 167 43.05 8.93 -11.32
C LEU A 167 42.52 9.94 -10.29
N ARG A 168 42.77 9.67 -8.99
CA ARG A 168 42.43 10.59 -7.90
C ARG A 168 43.09 11.95 -8.10
N LEU A 169 44.40 12.00 -8.35
CA LEU A 169 45.12 13.25 -8.62
C LEU A 169 44.61 13.98 -9.87
N ALA A 170 44.30 13.23 -10.93
CA ALA A 170 43.76 13.80 -12.16
C ALA A 170 42.38 14.44 -11.94
N LEU A 171 41.52 13.80 -11.14
CA LEU A 171 40.21 14.32 -10.76
C LEU A 171 40.29 15.52 -9.81
N MET A 172 41.26 15.53 -8.89
CA MET A 172 41.57 16.69 -8.03
C MET A 172 41.91 17.93 -8.86
N ALA A 173 42.69 17.76 -9.94
CA ALA A 173 42.98 18.85 -10.87
C ALA A 173 41.75 19.22 -11.73
N TYR A 174 40.92 18.24 -12.09
CA TYR A 174 39.75 18.43 -12.95
C TYR A 174 38.67 19.27 -12.27
N TRP A 175 38.32 19.02 -11.00
CA TRP A 175 37.25 19.80 -10.36
C TRP A 175 37.62 21.27 -10.15
N ARG A 176 38.92 21.57 -10.05
CA ARG A 176 39.47 22.93 -9.99
C ARG A 176 39.51 23.66 -11.34
N SER A 177 39.35 22.96 -12.47
CA SER A 177 39.45 23.57 -13.80
C SER A 177 38.14 24.24 -14.27
N MET A 178 37.02 23.96 -13.59
CA MET A 178 35.70 24.44 -13.97
C MET A 178 35.00 25.12 -12.79
N ARG A 179 34.11 26.07 -13.09
CA ARG A 179 33.27 26.77 -12.11
C ARG A 179 31.79 26.54 -12.45
N PRO A 180 31.10 25.61 -11.76
CA PRO A 180 29.68 25.41 -11.98
C PRO A 180 28.87 26.64 -11.54
N THR A 181 27.86 26.98 -12.34
CA THR A 181 26.89 28.01 -11.95
C THR A 181 25.88 27.41 -10.98
N VAL A 182 25.58 28.16 -9.92
CA VAL A 182 24.50 27.78 -9.00
C VAL A 182 23.15 28.13 -9.60
N ARG A 183 22.06 27.54 -9.08
CA ARG A 183 20.69 27.75 -9.58
C ARG A 183 20.32 29.23 -9.80
N SER A 184 20.77 30.12 -8.91
CA SER A 184 20.48 31.56 -8.97
C SER A 184 21.28 32.35 -10.02
N GLU A 185 22.34 31.76 -10.56
CA GLU A 185 23.16 32.37 -11.63
C GLU A 185 22.65 31.96 -13.02
N ARG A 186 21.64 31.08 -13.08
CA ARG A 186 21.06 30.57 -14.33
C ARG A 186 19.90 31.44 -14.79
N ARG A 187 19.62 31.39 -16.09
CA ARG A 187 18.52 32.13 -16.70
C ARG A 187 17.17 31.56 -16.25
N LEU A 188 16.15 32.40 -16.32
CA LEU A 188 14.78 32.03 -16.01
C LEU A 188 14.33 30.88 -16.94
N GLY A 189 13.82 29.78 -16.38
CA GLY A 189 13.44 28.55 -17.10
C GLY A 189 14.55 27.49 -17.23
N GLU A 190 15.80 27.81 -16.89
CA GLU A 190 16.94 26.89 -16.91
C GLU A 190 17.41 26.50 -15.49
N GLU A 191 16.68 26.92 -14.44
CA GLU A 191 17.10 26.82 -13.04
C GLU A 191 17.39 25.38 -12.61
N ASP A 192 16.58 24.42 -13.09
CA ASP A 192 16.67 23.00 -12.75
C ASP A 192 17.55 22.19 -13.74
N THR A 193 18.22 22.86 -14.68
CA THR A 193 19.12 22.23 -15.64
C THR A 193 20.59 22.51 -15.33
N TYR A 194 21.46 21.51 -15.49
CA TYR A 194 22.90 21.67 -15.29
C TYR A 194 23.71 20.81 -16.27
N LEU A 195 24.96 21.20 -16.53
CA LEU A 195 25.83 20.47 -17.44
C LEU A 195 26.33 19.17 -16.80
N VAL A 196 26.23 18.06 -17.54
CA VAL A 196 26.72 16.73 -17.09
C VAL A 196 28.20 16.76 -16.72
N VAL A 197 29.03 17.58 -17.38
CA VAL A 197 30.45 17.71 -17.05
C VAL A 197 30.69 18.18 -15.61
N TRP A 198 29.74 18.89 -14.99
CA TRP A 198 29.89 19.33 -13.60
C TRP A 198 29.71 18.20 -12.59
N SER A 199 28.99 17.12 -12.92
CA SER A 199 28.92 15.95 -12.02
C SER A 199 30.26 15.23 -11.90
N ILE A 200 31.12 15.35 -12.93
CA ILE A 200 32.47 14.82 -12.92
C ILE A 200 33.38 15.63 -11.99
N GLY A 201 33.18 16.96 -11.92
CA GLY A 201 33.87 17.80 -10.95
C GLY A 201 33.51 17.41 -9.51
N LEU A 202 32.24 17.09 -9.25
CA LEU A 202 31.81 16.56 -7.95
C LEU A 202 32.49 15.23 -7.60
N MET A 203 32.65 14.32 -8.58
CA MET A 203 33.44 13.08 -8.40
C MET A 203 34.89 13.37 -7.99
N GLY A 204 35.50 14.45 -8.49
CA GLY A 204 36.84 14.87 -8.07
C GLY A 204 36.90 15.46 -6.67
N VAL A 205 35.86 16.17 -6.23
CA VAL A 205 35.73 16.60 -4.83
C VAL A 205 35.67 15.38 -3.91
N TYR A 206 34.94 14.33 -4.27
CA TYR A 206 34.90 13.08 -3.49
C TYR A 206 36.23 12.33 -3.47
N ALA A 207 36.91 12.27 -4.61
CA ALA A 207 38.22 11.64 -4.68
C ALA A 207 39.22 12.33 -3.73
N GLU A 208 39.16 13.67 -3.63
CA GLU A 208 39.99 14.41 -2.69
C GLU A 208 39.59 14.18 -1.23
N ALA A 209 38.28 14.12 -0.97
CA ALA A 209 37.68 13.95 0.35
C ALA A 209 38.00 12.61 1.04
N GLU A 210 38.61 11.65 0.35
CA GLU A 210 39.22 10.46 0.97
C GLU A 210 40.22 10.80 2.09
N ASP A 211 40.87 11.96 2.00
CA ASP A 211 41.69 12.48 3.08
C ASP A 211 40.79 13.15 4.13
N PRO A 212 40.67 12.63 5.36
CA PRO A 212 39.79 13.20 6.39
C PRO A 212 40.12 14.66 6.74
N LEU A 213 41.33 15.13 6.44
CA LEU A 213 41.76 16.50 6.69
C LEU A 213 41.68 17.41 5.46
N TRP A 214 41.20 16.93 4.31
CA TRP A 214 41.20 17.68 3.04
C TRP A 214 40.55 19.06 3.16
N ALA A 215 39.43 19.16 3.88
CA ALA A 215 38.68 20.40 4.06
C ALA A 215 39.48 21.50 4.79
N THR A 216 40.49 21.12 5.58
CA THR A 216 41.39 22.08 6.26
C THR A 216 42.45 22.64 5.32
N LYS A 217 42.67 21.99 4.18
CA LYS A 217 43.69 22.34 3.17
C LYS A 217 43.12 23.21 2.06
N LEU A 218 41.80 23.38 1.99
CA LEU A 218 41.15 24.23 0.98
C LEU A 218 41.36 25.71 1.28
N SER A 219 41.76 26.46 0.27
CA SER A 219 41.66 27.92 0.29
C SER A 219 40.19 28.38 0.31
N HIS A 220 39.96 29.65 0.61
CA HIS A 220 38.61 30.22 0.59
C HIS A 220 37.91 30.05 -0.77
N GLY A 221 38.62 30.30 -1.87
CA GLY A 221 38.07 30.15 -3.23
C GLY A 221 37.77 28.68 -3.59
N GLU A 222 38.61 27.74 -3.14
CA GLU A 222 38.37 26.31 -3.34
C GLU A 222 37.21 25.79 -2.50
N ALA A 223 37.03 26.32 -1.29
CA ALA A 223 35.88 25.99 -0.44
C ALA A 223 34.57 26.51 -1.06
N GLU A 224 34.57 27.73 -1.63
CA GLU A 224 33.41 28.23 -2.40
C GLU A 224 33.14 27.31 -3.60
N LEU A 225 34.18 26.97 -4.35
CA LEU A 225 34.06 26.12 -5.54
C LEU A 225 33.51 24.72 -5.21
N ALA A 226 34.02 24.07 -4.16
CA ALA A 226 33.53 22.78 -3.68
C ALA A 226 32.05 22.85 -3.24
N THR A 227 31.64 23.95 -2.59
CA THR A 227 30.24 24.19 -2.21
C THR A 227 29.33 24.34 -3.42
N ARG A 228 29.81 25.00 -4.49
CA ARG A 228 29.07 25.11 -5.76
C ARG A 228 28.81 23.74 -6.39
N TYR A 229 29.80 22.83 -6.35
CA TYR A 229 29.61 21.45 -6.80
C TYR A 229 28.61 20.68 -5.94
N ALA A 230 28.66 20.84 -4.62
CA ALA A 230 27.72 20.21 -3.69
C ALA A 230 26.25 20.58 -3.98
N LEU A 231 25.99 21.80 -4.42
CA LEU A 231 24.65 22.29 -4.77
C LEU A 231 24.08 21.70 -6.08
N LEU A 232 24.86 20.89 -6.82
CA LEU A 232 24.41 20.24 -8.05
C LEU A 232 23.74 18.88 -7.81
N GLU A 233 23.92 18.26 -6.65
CA GLU A 233 23.41 16.91 -6.38
C GLU A 233 22.06 16.96 -5.66
N PRO A 234 20.94 16.59 -6.32
CA PRO A 234 19.63 16.56 -5.66
C PRO A 234 19.51 15.44 -4.61
N ASN A 235 20.41 14.44 -4.63
CA ASN A 235 20.44 13.28 -3.73
C ASN A 235 21.49 13.39 -2.60
N GLY A 236 22.17 14.53 -2.53
CA GLY A 236 22.89 14.96 -1.35
C GLY A 236 24.33 14.43 -1.12
N LEU A 237 25.08 15.21 -0.34
CA LEU A 237 26.46 15.03 0.10
C LEU A 237 26.74 13.66 0.78
N PRO A 238 27.84 12.95 0.44
CA PRO A 238 28.28 11.75 1.15
C PRO A 238 28.82 12.07 2.55
N ASN A 239 28.99 11.03 3.37
CA ASN A 239 29.41 11.11 4.77
C ASN A 239 30.71 11.93 4.99
N ASP A 240 31.62 11.97 4.03
CA ASP A 240 32.90 12.67 4.17
C ASP A 240 32.81 14.20 3.94
N ALA A 241 31.71 14.66 3.33
CA ALA A 241 31.37 16.09 3.23
C ALA A 241 30.62 16.61 4.47
N GLN A 242 30.38 15.77 5.49
CA GLN A 242 29.87 16.21 6.80
C GLN A 242 30.78 17.25 7.46
N VAL A 243 32.06 17.32 7.08
CA VAL A 243 33.02 18.32 7.58
C VAL A 243 32.61 19.75 7.21
N LEU A 244 31.79 19.94 6.17
CA LEU A 244 31.25 21.26 5.80
C LEU A 244 30.04 21.66 6.66
N LEU A 245 29.34 20.71 7.29
CA LEU A 245 28.11 20.99 8.03
C LEU A 245 28.33 21.93 9.24
N PRO A 246 29.37 21.76 10.09
CA PRO A 246 29.62 22.70 11.18
C PRO A 246 29.87 24.14 10.70
N ARG A 247 30.51 24.32 9.53
CA ARG A 247 30.73 25.65 8.94
C ARG A 247 29.43 26.26 8.40
N LEU A 248 28.58 25.45 7.78
CA LEU A 248 27.25 25.88 7.34
C LEU A 248 26.34 26.25 8.51
N VAL A 249 26.39 25.49 9.61
CA VAL A 249 25.68 25.81 10.86
C VAL A 249 26.20 27.11 11.46
N GLY A 250 27.51 27.31 11.54
CA GLY A 250 28.10 28.56 12.03
C GLY A 250 27.75 29.77 11.15
N TRP A 251 27.78 29.60 9.83
CA TRP A 251 27.31 30.63 8.90
C TRP A 251 25.81 30.93 9.10
N LEU A 252 24.98 29.91 9.27
CA LEU A 252 23.54 30.07 9.47
C LEU A 252 23.22 30.77 10.80
N ALA A 253 23.89 30.42 11.90
CA ALA A 253 23.69 31.05 13.20
C ALA A 253 24.06 32.54 13.20
N TRP A 254 25.16 32.89 12.52
CA TRP A 254 25.58 34.29 12.37
C TRP A 254 24.67 35.08 11.40
N SER A 255 24.32 34.45 10.28
CA SER A 255 23.56 35.12 9.21
C SER A 255 22.07 35.24 9.54
N SER A 256 21.42 34.26 10.16
CA SER A 256 20.00 34.34 10.53
C SER A 256 19.68 35.56 11.40
N SER A 257 20.42 35.77 12.49
CA SER A 257 20.27 36.94 13.36
C SER A 257 20.53 38.29 12.67
N THR A 258 21.49 38.32 11.74
CA THR A 258 21.88 39.54 11.01
C THR A 258 20.93 39.84 9.84
N LEU A 259 20.47 38.82 9.12
CA LEU A 259 19.64 38.94 7.91
C LEU A 259 18.20 39.35 8.25
N MET A 260 17.72 38.99 9.44
CA MET A 260 16.40 39.42 9.96
C MET A 260 16.35 40.92 10.31
N GLN A 261 17.50 41.59 10.42
CA GLN A 261 17.56 43.04 10.65
C GLN A 261 17.49 43.86 9.36
N PHE A 262 17.64 43.21 8.20
CA PHE A 262 17.54 43.86 6.89
C PHE A 262 16.16 43.63 6.26
N PRO A 263 15.68 44.55 5.39
CA PRO A 263 14.47 44.34 4.61
C PRO A 263 14.53 43.02 3.84
N HIS A 264 13.39 42.34 3.70
CA HIS A 264 13.29 41.09 2.97
C HIS A 264 13.88 41.22 1.55
N SER A 265 14.72 40.26 1.17
CA SER A 265 15.27 40.14 -0.17
C SER A 265 15.09 38.70 -0.68
N PRO A 266 14.48 38.50 -1.87
CA PRO A 266 14.35 37.17 -2.46
C PRO A 266 15.69 36.43 -2.63
N SER A 267 16.78 37.17 -2.86
CA SER A 267 18.13 36.60 -2.97
C SER A 267 18.64 36.03 -1.64
N ILE A 268 18.30 36.69 -0.52
CA ILE A 268 18.68 36.25 0.82
C ILE A 268 17.89 35.00 1.21
N GLU A 269 16.57 35.01 1.01
CA GLU A 269 15.70 33.85 1.25
C GLU A 269 16.18 32.63 0.46
N GLN A 270 16.59 32.81 -0.80
CA GLN A 270 17.09 31.73 -1.63
C GLN A 270 18.43 31.17 -1.11
N LYS A 271 19.34 32.02 -0.62
CA LYS A 271 20.60 31.58 0.01
C LYS A 271 20.33 30.77 1.27
N LEU A 272 19.41 31.24 2.12
CA LEU A 272 18.96 30.51 3.31
C LEU A 272 18.34 29.17 2.93
N SER A 273 17.48 29.13 1.91
CA SER A 273 16.86 27.90 1.41
C SER A 273 17.89 26.88 0.95
N GLN A 274 18.90 27.29 0.18
CA GLN A 274 19.96 26.39 -0.27
C GLN A 274 20.74 25.77 0.89
N VAL A 275 21.15 26.58 1.87
CA VAL A 275 21.87 26.09 3.05
C VAL A 275 20.98 25.17 3.88
N MET A 276 19.72 25.55 4.11
CA MET A 276 18.77 24.74 4.87
C MET A 276 18.49 23.39 4.23
N ARG A 277 18.36 23.32 2.90
CA ARG A 277 18.17 22.03 2.19
C ARG A 277 19.33 21.08 2.42
N VAL A 278 20.57 21.59 2.33
CA VAL A 278 21.77 20.79 2.60
C VAL A 278 21.80 20.33 4.05
N LEU A 279 21.50 21.22 5.00
CA LEU A 279 21.48 20.87 6.42
C LEU A 279 20.38 19.84 6.72
N LEU A 280 19.16 19.97 6.21
CA LEU A 280 18.08 19.01 6.47
C LEU A 280 18.35 17.63 5.87
N ALA A 281 18.97 17.57 4.69
CA ALA A 281 19.32 16.32 4.04
C ALA A 281 20.48 15.57 4.73
N HIS A 282 21.41 16.30 5.38
CA HIS A 282 22.68 15.73 5.84
C HIS A 282 22.98 15.88 7.33
N ALA A 283 22.20 16.66 8.08
CA ALA A 283 22.44 16.87 9.49
C ALA A 283 22.23 15.56 10.27
N GLY A 284 23.28 15.10 10.95
CA GLY A 284 23.17 14.10 12.00
C GLY A 284 22.47 14.64 13.26
N PRO A 285 22.16 13.78 14.24
CA PRO A 285 21.45 14.17 15.47
C PRO A 285 22.09 15.34 16.23
N LYS A 286 23.43 15.42 16.22
CA LYS A 286 24.21 16.48 16.88
C LYS A 286 24.00 17.87 16.27
N ILE A 287 23.59 17.95 15.01
CA ILE A 287 23.34 19.21 14.29
C ILE A 287 21.84 19.54 14.29
N LYS A 288 20.97 18.53 14.29
CA LYS A 288 19.51 18.74 14.32
C LYS A 288 19.04 19.49 15.56
N GLY A 289 19.53 19.15 16.76
CA GLY A 289 19.14 19.85 17.99
C GLY A 289 19.42 21.36 17.97
N PRO A 290 20.65 21.81 17.70
CA PRO A 290 20.95 23.24 17.57
C PRO A 290 20.17 23.93 16.43
N LEU A 291 19.88 23.20 15.34
CA LEU A 291 19.11 23.73 14.22
C LEU A 291 17.63 23.90 14.59
N GLU A 292 17.06 22.96 15.37
CA GLU A 292 15.72 23.07 15.95
C GLU A 292 15.59 24.33 16.80
N GLU A 293 16.54 24.60 17.71
CA GLU A 293 16.48 25.80 18.54
C GLU A 293 16.65 27.09 17.73
N LEU A 294 17.59 27.09 16.78
CA LEU A 294 17.75 28.25 15.89
C LEU A 294 16.45 28.54 15.14
N THR A 295 15.82 27.51 14.55
CA THR A 295 14.56 27.69 13.81
C THR A 295 13.42 28.15 14.70
N ALA A 296 13.34 27.65 15.94
CA ALA A 296 12.36 28.13 16.93
C ALA A 296 12.57 29.62 17.25
N GLU A 297 13.82 30.05 17.50
CA GLU A 297 14.15 31.46 17.71
C GLU A 297 13.78 32.33 16.52
N GLN A 298 14.05 31.86 15.29
CA GLN A 298 13.73 32.61 14.07
C GLN A 298 12.22 32.70 13.81
N VAL A 299 11.44 31.65 14.09
CA VAL A 299 9.97 31.68 13.98
C VAL A 299 9.38 32.69 14.96
N GLN A 300 9.85 32.69 16.21
CA GLN A 300 9.42 33.64 17.24
C GLN A 300 9.82 35.09 16.90
N ALA A 301 11.05 35.29 16.41
CA ALA A 301 11.53 36.62 16.03
C ALA A 301 10.85 37.17 14.77
N ALA A 302 10.47 36.31 13.82
CA ALA A 302 9.77 36.73 12.61
C ALA A 302 8.38 37.27 12.93
N GLY A 303 7.62 36.59 13.80
CA GLY A 303 6.25 36.96 14.18
C GLY A 303 5.24 36.83 13.03
N THR A 304 5.35 37.68 12.01
CA THR A 304 4.57 37.67 10.75
C THR A 304 5.44 38.10 9.56
N GLY A 305 5.00 37.83 8.32
CA GLY A 305 5.70 38.28 7.12
C GLY A 305 6.58 37.24 6.43
N PRO A 306 7.36 37.64 5.40
CA PRO A 306 8.01 36.71 4.47
C PRO A 306 8.98 35.71 5.11
N TYR A 307 9.69 36.11 6.16
CA TYR A 307 10.63 35.22 6.84
C TYR A 307 9.92 34.12 7.65
N LEU A 308 8.72 34.38 8.19
CA LEU A 308 7.92 33.35 8.82
C LEU A 308 7.49 32.29 7.81
N LEU A 309 7.09 32.71 6.60
CA LEU A 309 6.69 31.81 5.52
C LEU A 309 7.81 30.83 5.13
N PHE A 310 9.07 31.24 5.30
CA PHE A 310 10.25 30.41 5.09
C PHE A 310 10.59 29.52 6.29
N TRP A 311 10.64 30.08 7.51
CA TRP A 311 11.11 29.36 8.68
C TRP A 311 10.09 28.35 9.23
N LEU A 312 8.79 28.59 9.03
CA LEU A 312 7.75 27.71 9.55
C LEU A 312 7.77 26.30 8.91
N PRO A 313 7.84 26.12 7.58
CA PRO A 313 8.00 24.80 6.95
C PRO A 313 9.26 24.07 7.38
N VAL A 314 10.36 24.80 7.58
CA VAL A 314 11.61 24.25 8.10
C VAL A 314 11.41 23.74 9.52
N PHE A 315 10.70 24.50 10.36
CA PHE A 315 10.44 24.11 11.74
C PHE A 315 9.54 22.87 11.83
N PHE A 316 8.48 22.78 11.01
CA PHE A 316 7.65 21.58 10.89
C PHE A 316 8.45 20.34 10.47
N SER A 317 9.46 20.51 9.61
CA SER A 317 10.32 19.40 9.16
C SER A 317 11.22 18.87 10.27
N LEU A 318 11.68 19.76 11.16
CA LEU A 318 12.62 19.44 12.24
C LEU A 318 11.90 19.01 13.53
N ALA A 319 10.98 19.85 14.01
CA ALA A 319 10.23 19.66 15.25
C ALA A 319 8.72 19.88 15.00
N PRO A 320 8.02 18.88 14.41
CA PRO A 320 6.60 19.00 14.05
C PRO A 320 5.69 19.50 15.17
N ILE A 321 5.87 18.99 16.40
CA ILE A 321 5.01 19.30 17.54
C ILE A 321 5.14 20.79 17.91
N ARG A 322 6.37 21.26 18.15
CA ARG A 322 6.66 22.67 18.48
C ARG A 322 6.28 23.62 17.32
N GLY A 323 6.48 23.17 16.08
CA GLY A 323 6.07 23.91 14.89
C GLY A 323 4.56 24.11 14.79
N ALA A 324 3.79 23.05 15.06
CA ALA A 324 2.33 23.12 15.11
C ALA A 324 1.84 24.03 16.24
N GLU A 325 2.42 23.95 17.44
CA GLU A 325 2.07 24.85 18.55
C GLU A 325 2.34 26.32 18.21
N SER A 326 3.51 26.63 17.67
CA SER A 326 3.87 28.00 17.28
C SER A 326 2.95 28.54 16.18
N MET A 327 2.57 27.69 15.20
CA MET A 327 1.63 28.07 14.16
C MET A 327 0.24 28.36 14.72
N LEU A 328 -0.26 27.51 15.63
CA LEU A 328 -1.57 27.69 16.26
C LEU A 328 -1.63 28.99 17.07
N GLU A 329 -0.57 29.34 17.78
CA GLU A 329 -0.45 30.62 18.49
C GLU A 329 -0.52 31.81 17.54
N VAL A 330 0.22 31.77 16.43
CA VAL A 330 0.21 32.85 15.43
C VAL A 330 -1.17 32.97 14.77
N LEU A 331 -1.75 31.86 14.29
CA LEU A 331 -3.05 31.85 13.62
C LEU A 331 -4.16 32.42 14.52
N ALA A 332 -4.17 32.07 15.81
CA ALA A 332 -5.17 32.55 16.77
C ALA A 332 -5.23 34.09 16.90
N THR A 333 -4.14 34.80 16.57
CA THR A 333 -4.07 36.27 16.64
C THR A 333 -4.46 36.98 15.34
N LEU A 334 -4.54 36.26 14.22
CA LEU A 334 -4.73 36.86 12.90
C LEU A 334 -6.21 37.01 12.55
N PRO A 335 -6.58 38.03 11.74
CA PRO A 335 -7.94 38.16 11.23
C PRO A 335 -8.26 37.07 10.19
N VAL A 336 -9.55 36.78 10.01
CA VAL A 336 -10.04 35.89 8.96
C VAL A 336 -10.28 36.71 7.70
N GLU A 337 -9.42 36.53 6.70
CA GLU A 337 -9.47 37.25 5.42
C GLU A 337 -9.18 36.29 4.26
N PRO A 338 -9.89 36.38 3.12
CA PRO A 338 -9.75 35.43 2.00
C PRO A 338 -8.32 35.27 1.45
N LYS A 339 -7.53 36.35 1.51
CA LYS A 339 -6.13 36.42 1.04
C LYS A 339 -5.20 37.04 2.11
N GLY A 340 -5.57 36.93 3.38
CA GLY A 340 -4.80 37.49 4.50
C GLY A 340 -3.53 36.70 4.82
N GLU A 341 -2.81 37.16 5.83
CA GLU A 341 -1.53 36.57 6.23
C GLU A 341 -1.68 35.12 6.72
N ALA A 342 -2.79 34.78 7.38
CA ALA A 342 -3.10 33.42 7.82
C ALA A 342 -3.15 32.42 6.66
N VAL A 343 -3.77 32.81 5.53
CA VAL A 343 -3.85 31.98 4.31
C VAL A 343 -2.44 31.77 3.74
N ARG A 344 -1.60 32.81 3.73
CA ARG A 344 -0.21 32.70 3.26
C ARG A 344 0.64 31.79 4.14
N ILE A 345 0.47 31.88 5.47
CA ILE A 345 1.16 31.04 6.45
C ILE A 345 0.74 29.58 6.29
N ILE A 346 -0.55 29.30 6.15
CA ILE A 346 -1.05 27.93 5.88
C ILE A 346 -0.48 27.43 4.55
N GLY A 347 -0.60 28.23 3.49
CA GLY A 347 -0.13 27.85 2.16
C GLY A 347 1.38 27.63 2.06
N SER A 348 2.20 28.25 2.91
CA SER A 348 3.66 28.06 2.86
C SER A 348 4.09 26.64 3.24
N LEU A 349 3.32 25.94 4.08
CA LEU A 349 3.58 24.54 4.45
C LEU A 349 3.37 23.55 3.29
N PHE A 350 2.51 23.91 2.34
CA PHE A 350 2.09 23.04 1.22
C PHE A 350 2.65 23.51 -0.12
N ASN A 351 3.55 24.50 -0.10
CA ASN A 351 4.23 24.95 -1.31
C ASN A 351 5.43 24.04 -1.63
N ASP A 352 5.20 23.05 -2.49
CA ASP A 352 6.24 22.12 -2.95
C ASP A 352 7.45 22.80 -3.61
N ARG A 353 7.26 23.99 -4.19
CA ARG A 353 8.35 24.75 -4.84
C ARG A 353 9.38 25.26 -3.84
N ALA A 354 9.00 25.46 -2.57
CA ALA A 354 9.93 25.85 -1.50
C ALA A 354 10.89 24.71 -1.11
N GLY A 355 10.57 23.46 -1.45
CA GLY A 355 11.42 22.27 -1.27
C GLY A 355 11.60 21.79 0.17
N PHE A 356 10.71 22.22 1.07
CA PHE A 356 10.61 21.77 2.46
C PHE A 356 9.25 21.12 2.78
N GLY A 357 8.34 21.06 1.79
CA GLY A 357 6.92 20.67 1.94
C GLY A 357 6.65 19.17 2.08
N THR A 358 7.55 18.36 2.64
CA THR A 358 7.21 16.95 2.86
C THR A 358 6.18 16.86 3.98
N THR A 359 4.98 16.38 3.68
CA THR A 359 3.86 16.29 4.65
C THR A 359 3.99 15.15 5.68
N ASN A 360 5.16 14.49 5.71
CA ASN A 360 5.50 13.44 6.68
C ASN A 360 5.46 13.91 8.15
N TRP A 361 5.47 15.23 8.40
CA TRP A 361 5.34 15.79 9.75
C TRP A 361 3.98 15.46 10.38
N ALA A 362 2.91 15.32 9.59
CA ALA A 362 1.56 15.10 10.11
C ALA A 362 1.42 13.76 10.83
N ALA A 363 2.15 12.72 10.39
CA ALA A 363 2.18 11.41 11.03
C ALA A 363 2.84 11.42 12.41
N LYS A 364 3.60 12.48 12.74
CA LYS A 364 4.28 12.65 14.04
C LYS A 364 3.46 13.49 15.03
N LEU A 365 2.32 14.04 14.61
CA LEU A 365 1.47 14.86 15.47
C LEU A 365 0.44 13.99 16.19
N GLU A 366 0.13 14.38 17.43
CA GLU A 366 -0.96 13.78 18.17
C GLU A 366 -2.32 14.15 17.56
N PRO A 367 -3.34 13.27 17.64
CA PRO A 367 -4.66 13.55 17.09
C PRO A 367 -5.30 14.83 17.64
N ALA A 368 -5.01 15.21 18.88
CA ALA A 368 -5.48 16.47 19.47
C ALA A 368 -4.90 17.71 18.76
N THR A 369 -3.62 17.65 18.36
CA THR A 369 -2.97 18.73 17.60
C THR A 369 -3.49 18.78 16.17
N LEU A 370 -3.71 17.62 15.53
CA LEU A 370 -4.35 17.53 14.22
C LEU A 370 -5.77 18.14 14.23
N LEU A 371 -6.55 17.91 15.28
CA LEU A 371 -7.86 18.53 15.48
C LEU A 371 -7.77 20.06 15.53
N ARG A 372 -6.89 20.61 16.37
CA ARG A 372 -6.71 22.06 16.50
C ARG A 372 -6.29 22.69 15.17
N LEU A 373 -5.33 22.09 14.47
CA LEU A 373 -4.92 22.55 13.14
C LEU A 373 -6.06 22.46 12.12
N THR A 374 -6.86 21.40 12.16
CA THR A 374 -8.02 21.24 11.26
C THR A 374 -9.03 22.36 11.45
N ILE A 375 -9.35 22.70 12.71
CA ILE A 375 -10.27 23.78 13.06
C ILE A 375 -9.72 25.14 12.57
N GLU A 376 -8.48 25.48 12.92
CA GLU A 376 -7.89 26.77 12.53
C GLU A 376 -7.71 26.90 11.00
N PHE A 377 -7.37 25.81 10.31
CA PHE A 377 -7.24 25.85 8.85
C PHE A 377 -8.60 26.09 8.18
N HIS A 378 -9.68 25.47 8.66
CA HIS A 378 -11.03 25.70 8.13
C HIS A 378 -11.57 27.08 8.51
N ARG A 379 -11.17 27.61 9.67
CA ARG A 379 -11.53 28.97 10.09
C ARG A 379 -10.93 30.04 9.19
N HIS A 380 -9.64 29.93 8.86
CA HIS A 380 -8.94 30.93 8.04
C HIS A 380 -9.06 30.68 6.53
N VAL A 381 -9.12 29.43 6.09
CA VAL A 381 -9.29 29.04 4.69
C VAL A 381 -10.74 28.56 4.50
N ARG A 382 -11.65 29.52 4.32
CA ARG A 382 -13.08 29.20 4.16
C ARG A 382 -13.33 28.63 2.78
N SER A 383 -14.14 27.56 2.70
CA SER A 383 -14.50 26.91 1.43
C SER A 383 -15.34 27.78 0.50
N GLU A 384 -16.00 28.81 1.04
CA GLU A 384 -16.76 29.79 0.25
C GLU A 384 -15.87 30.72 -0.59
N ASP A 385 -14.59 30.83 -0.22
CA ASP A 385 -13.58 31.64 -0.92
C ASP A 385 -12.69 30.78 -1.84
N ASP A 386 -13.04 29.50 -2.09
CA ASP A 386 -12.22 28.58 -2.88
C ASP A 386 -12.13 29.03 -4.35
N LEU A 387 -10.91 28.94 -4.91
CA LEU A 387 -10.66 29.38 -6.29
C LEU A 387 -11.13 28.33 -7.31
N VAL A 388 -11.85 28.78 -8.33
CA VAL A 388 -12.23 27.95 -9.49
C VAL A 388 -11.31 28.28 -10.66
N HIS A 389 -10.62 27.25 -11.18
CA HIS A 389 -9.74 27.39 -12.34
C HIS A 389 -10.33 26.66 -13.55
N ASP A 390 -10.73 27.40 -14.57
CA ASP A 390 -11.30 26.86 -15.81
C ASP A 390 -10.25 26.54 -16.89
N SER A 391 -8.96 26.77 -16.61
CA SER A 391 -7.85 26.58 -17.55
C SER A 391 -6.54 26.19 -16.86
N VAL A 392 -5.49 25.93 -17.65
CA VAL A 392 -4.13 25.72 -17.12
C VAL A 392 -3.71 26.95 -16.31
N TYR A 393 -3.41 26.75 -15.02
CA TYR A 393 -3.04 27.81 -14.09
C TYR A 393 -1.72 27.47 -13.38
N SER A 394 -1.11 28.49 -12.77
CA SER A 394 0.03 28.32 -11.86
C SER A 394 -0.47 28.51 -10.42
N PRO A 395 -0.38 27.49 -9.55
CA PRO A 395 -0.85 27.60 -8.17
C PRO A 395 -0.18 28.74 -7.39
N GLY A 396 -1.00 29.51 -6.68
CA GLY A 396 -0.60 30.58 -5.78
C GLY A 396 -0.76 30.20 -4.30
N ALA A 397 -0.49 31.16 -3.41
CA ALA A 397 -0.55 30.95 -1.95
C ALA A 397 -1.93 30.48 -1.47
N ARG A 398 -3.01 30.90 -2.15
CA ARG A 398 -4.37 30.51 -1.82
C ARG A 398 -4.64 29.04 -2.19
N ASP A 399 -4.24 28.61 -3.39
CA ASP A 399 -4.37 27.21 -3.82
C ASP A 399 -3.66 26.25 -2.87
N PHE A 400 -2.43 26.59 -2.47
CA PHE A 400 -1.67 25.79 -1.49
C PHE A 400 -2.35 25.74 -0.12
N ALA A 401 -3.03 26.82 0.29
CA ALA A 401 -3.75 26.84 1.56
C ALA A 401 -5.01 25.97 1.53
N GLU A 402 -5.71 25.94 0.40
CA GLU A 402 -6.85 25.05 0.15
C GLU A 402 -6.42 23.58 0.15
N ASP A 403 -5.28 23.27 -0.48
CA ASP A 403 -4.65 21.96 -0.39
C ASP A 403 -4.31 21.59 1.05
N GLY A 404 -3.77 22.55 1.81
CA GLY A 404 -3.46 22.37 3.23
C GLY A 404 -4.68 22.05 4.09
N ARG A 405 -5.78 22.78 3.88
CA ARG A 405 -7.07 22.55 4.53
C ARG A 405 -7.60 21.13 4.28
N ARG A 406 -7.56 20.69 3.02
CA ARG A 406 -7.97 19.33 2.63
C ARG A 406 -7.05 18.28 3.26
N PHE A 407 -5.74 18.50 3.17
CA PHE A 407 -4.74 17.55 3.67
C PHE A 407 -4.87 17.30 5.17
N ILE A 408 -4.97 18.35 5.99
CA ILE A 408 -5.02 18.19 7.45
C ILE A 408 -6.29 17.48 7.90
N PHE A 409 -7.41 17.76 7.23
CA PHE A 409 -8.68 17.07 7.46
C PHE A 409 -8.56 15.58 7.15
N GLU A 410 -8.02 15.23 5.98
CA GLU A 410 -7.79 13.82 5.62
C GLU A 410 -6.83 13.13 6.59
N ALA A 411 -5.77 13.81 7.04
CA ALA A 411 -4.82 13.27 8.00
C ALA A 411 -5.50 12.92 9.32
N LEU A 412 -6.37 13.80 9.85
CA LEU A 412 -7.15 13.51 11.05
C LEU A 412 -8.14 12.35 10.83
N ILE A 413 -8.86 12.33 9.72
CA ILE A 413 -9.83 11.25 9.43
C ILE A 413 -9.15 9.89 9.31
N LYS A 414 -7.95 9.83 8.71
CA LYS A 414 -7.14 8.60 8.56
C LYS A 414 -6.42 8.17 9.84
N ALA A 415 -6.22 9.07 10.82
CA ALA A 415 -5.56 8.75 12.08
C ALA A 415 -6.29 7.64 12.85
N SER A 416 -5.53 6.83 13.60
CA SER A 416 -6.04 5.63 14.28
C SER A 416 -5.81 5.66 15.78
N GLY A 417 -6.61 4.90 16.53
CA GLY A 417 -6.56 4.83 17.99
C GLY A 417 -7.67 5.61 18.73
N PRO A 418 -7.80 5.39 20.05
CA PRO A 418 -8.89 5.95 20.85
C PRO A 418 -8.85 7.48 20.95
N GLU A 419 -7.67 8.07 20.99
CA GLU A 419 -7.46 9.52 20.96
C GLU A 419 -7.88 10.10 19.60
N ALA A 420 -7.63 9.37 18.51
CA ALA A 420 -8.05 9.78 17.17
C ALA A 420 -9.56 9.69 16.98
N PHE A 421 -10.21 8.65 17.50
CA PHE A 421 -11.67 8.57 17.51
C PHE A 421 -12.29 9.72 18.30
N SER A 422 -11.76 9.99 19.51
CA SER A 422 -12.20 11.10 20.35
C SER A 422 -12.05 12.45 19.64
N ALA A 423 -10.91 12.68 18.96
CA ALA A 423 -10.67 13.89 18.19
C ALA A 423 -11.66 14.06 17.01
N LYS A 424 -12.01 12.98 16.31
CA LYS A 424 -13.03 13.02 15.23
C LYS A 424 -14.43 13.32 15.77
N MET A 425 -14.79 12.78 16.93
CA MET A 425 -16.07 13.10 17.58
C MET A 425 -16.12 14.56 18.04
N ALA A 426 -15.02 15.08 18.58
CA ALA A 426 -14.90 16.49 18.91
C ALA A 426 -15.03 17.39 17.66
N LEU A 427 -14.42 17.00 16.54
CA LEU A 427 -14.59 17.68 15.25
C LEU A 427 -16.06 17.70 14.79
N ALA A 428 -16.77 16.57 14.92
CA ALA A 428 -18.18 16.47 14.56
C ALA A 428 -19.09 17.36 15.46
N ALA A 429 -18.67 17.64 16.68
CA ALA A 429 -19.38 18.51 17.61
C ALA A 429 -19.08 20.01 17.40
N ASP A 430 -18.04 20.35 16.64
CA ASP A 430 -17.64 21.73 16.40
C ASP A 430 -18.64 22.48 15.50
N THR A 431 -18.96 23.71 15.87
CA THR A 431 -19.92 24.56 15.15
C THR A 431 -19.53 24.86 13.70
N LEU A 432 -18.23 24.91 13.38
CA LEU A 432 -17.75 25.12 12.01
C LEU A 432 -18.12 23.95 11.07
N PHE A 433 -18.35 22.77 11.64
CA PHE A 433 -18.67 21.55 10.89
C PHE A 433 -20.13 21.11 11.08
N ALA A 434 -21.02 21.98 11.54
CA ALA A 434 -22.41 21.64 11.81
C ALA A 434 -23.13 20.95 10.62
N GLY A 435 -22.85 21.38 9.38
CA GLY A 435 -23.41 20.77 8.17
C GLY A 435 -22.77 19.44 7.75
N LEU A 436 -21.64 19.05 8.34
CA LEU A 436 -20.90 17.82 8.05
C LEU A 436 -20.86 16.87 9.26
N LYS A 437 -21.51 17.22 10.37
CA LYS A 437 -21.53 16.45 11.62
C LYS A 437 -21.79 14.96 11.40
N ASP A 438 -22.90 14.62 10.73
CA ASP A 438 -23.30 13.23 10.52
C ASP A 438 -22.30 12.48 9.64
N ARG A 439 -21.72 13.17 8.65
CA ARG A 439 -20.69 12.59 7.77
C ARG A 439 -19.39 12.33 8.51
N ILE A 440 -18.92 13.27 9.33
CA ILE A 440 -17.69 13.10 10.13
C ILE A 440 -17.90 11.98 11.17
N ALA A 441 -19.09 11.92 11.79
CA ALA A 441 -19.44 10.86 12.70
C ALA A 441 -19.42 9.48 12.00
N ALA A 442 -20.04 9.37 10.83
CA ALA A 442 -20.02 8.16 10.03
C ALA A 442 -18.58 7.72 9.66
N LEU A 443 -17.76 8.64 9.16
CA LEU A 443 -16.35 8.36 8.81
C LEU A 443 -15.52 7.90 10.01
N ALA A 444 -15.78 8.44 11.20
CA ALA A 444 -15.09 8.02 12.41
C ALA A 444 -15.47 6.60 12.84
N HIS A 445 -16.75 6.24 12.74
CA HIS A 445 -17.22 4.88 13.04
C HIS A 445 -16.74 3.87 12.00
N GLU A 446 -16.75 4.23 10.71
CA GLU A 446 -16.20 3.40 9.63
C GLU A 446 -14.70 3.14 9.86
N ARG A 447 -13.94 4.16 10.24
CA ARG A 447 -12.52 3.99 10.53
C ARG A 447 -12.26 3.14 11.77
N LEU A 448 -13.07 3.30 12.82
CA LEU A 448 -13.01 2.45 14.01
C LEU A 448 -13.32 0.99 13.67
N ALA A 449 -14.34 0.73 12.86
CA ALA A 449 -14.67 -0.61 12.38
C ALA A 449 -13.50 -1.21 11.57
N ALA A 450 -12.93 -0.44 10.64
CA ALA A 450 -11.77 -0.87 9.86
C ALA A 450 -10.52 -1.16 10.72
N GLU A 451 -10.33 -0.43 11.83
CA GLU A 451 -9.26 -0.70 12.79
C GLU A 451 -9.49 -2.01 13.54
N ILE A 452 -10.73 -2.24 13.98
CA ILE A 452 -11.15 -3.49 14.64
C ILE A 452 -11.00 -4.69 13.71
N ASP A 453 -11.27 -4.51 12.42
CA ASP A 453 -11.16 -5.54 11.39
C ASP A 453 -9.73 -5.71 10.83
N SER A 454 -8.76 -4.89 11.24
CA SER A 454 -7.39 -4.98 10.72
C SER A 454 -6.52 -6.01 11.48
N SER A 455 -6.33 -7.19 10.89
CA SER A 455 -5.44 -8.24 11.41
C SER A 455 -3.98 -7.98 10.99
N ALA A 456 -3.17 -7.38 11.87
CA ALA A 456 -1.71 -7.35 11.69
C ALA A 456 -1.08 -8.64 12.27
N TRP A 457 -0.62 -9.53 11.39
CA TRP A 457 0.05 -10.77 11.77
C TRP A 457 1.54 -10.56 12.03
N THR A 458 2.06 -11.17 13.09
CA THR A 458 3.50 -11.16 13.37
C THR A 458 4.21 -12.29 12.62
N PRO A 459 5.51 -12.16 12.29
CA PRO A 459 6.28 -13.23 11.65
C PRO A 459 6.27 -14.57 12.42
N THR A 460 6.14 -14.53 13.75
CA THR A 460 6.04 -15.71 14.60
C THR A 460 4.72 -16.46 14.37
N GLU A 461 3.63 -15.74 14.15
CA GLU A 461 2.31 -16.32 13.87
C GLU A 461 2.24 -16.90 12.45
N VAL A 462 2.94 -16.29 11.48
CA VAL A 462 3.11 -16.88 10.15
C VAL A 462 3.84 -18.23 10.24
N ALA A 463 4.81 -18.38 11.15
CA ALA A 463 5.45 -19.67 11.41
C ALA A 463 4.49 -20.69 12.07
N THR A 464 3.55 -20.23 12.91
CA THR A 464 2.47 -21.07 13.46
C THR A 464 1.50 -21.54 12.36
N LEU A 465 1.12 -20.67 11.42
CA LEU A 465 0.34 -21.06 10.23
C LEU A 465 1.03 -22.16 9.43
N LEU A 466 2.33 -22.00 9.17
CA LEU A 466 3.12 -22.95 8.38
C LEU A 466 3.29 -24.31 9.08
N SER A 467 3.25 -24.36 10.42
CA SER A 467 3.42 -25.59 11.20
C SER A 467 2.10 -26.28 11.56
N ARG A 468 1.04 -25.51 11.83
CA ARG A 468 -0.25 -26.02 12.36
C ARG A 468 -1.40 -25.97 11.35
N LYS A 469 -1.15 -25.43 10.15
CA LYS A 469 -2.07 -25.29 9.00
C LYS A 469 -3.26 -24.35 9.19
N GLU A 470 -3.50 -23.82 10.39
CA GLU A 470 -4.56 -22.85 10.68
C GLU A 470 -4.12 -21.81 11.72
N LEU A 471 -4.70 -20.61 11.65
CA LEU A 471 -4.46 -19.50 12.57
C LEU A 471 -5.65 -19.30 13.52
N SER A 472 -5.36 -18.88 14.75
CA SER A 472 -6.41 -18.46 15.68
C SER A 472 -7.00 -17.11 15.22
N PRO A 473 -8.33 -16.97 15.15
CA PRO A 473 -8.98 -15.72 14.74
C PRO A 473 -8.59 -14.53 15.62
N LYS A 474 -8.40 -13.34 15.02
CA LYS A 474 -8.06 -12.11 15.75
C LYS A 474 -9.09 -10.99 15.63
N THR A 475 -10.09 -11.17 14.79
CA THR A 475 -11.17 -10.21 14.55
C THR A 475 -12.51 -10.95 14.48
N ALA A 476 -13.62 -10.23 14.58
CA ALA A 476 -14.95 -10.82 14.40
C ALA A 476 -15.12 -11.40 12.98
N THR A 477 -14.49 -10.77 11.98
CA THR A 477 -14.47 -11.26 10.60
C THR A 477 -13.68 -12.56 10.45
N ASP A 478 -12.48 -12.64 11.03
CA ASP A 478 -11.69 -13.88 11.05
C ASP A 478 -12.47 -15.00 11.76
N MET A 479 -13.16 -14.66 12.85
CA MET A 479 -13.95 -15.63 13.63
C MET A 479 -15.16 -16.13 12.84
N ALA A 480 -15.80 -15.26 12.07
CA ALA A 480 -16.90 -15.63 11.19
C ALA A 480 -16.44 -16.51 10.03
N GLN A 481 -15.29 -16.21 9.42
CA GLN A 481 -14.72 -17.05 8.38
C GLN A 481 -14.39 -18.45 8.92
N LEU A 482 -13.73 -18.51 10.08
CA LEU A 482 -13.46 -19.79 10.75
C LEU A 482 -14.75 -20.57 11.02
N LEU A 483 -15.81 -19.90 11.47
CA LEU A 483 -17.09 -20.56 11.72
C LEU A 483 -17.70 -21.11 10.42
N VAL A 484 -17.66 -20.37 9.32
CA VAL A 484 -18.11 -20.84 8.00
C VAL A 484 -17.34 -22.09 7.58
N ASP A 485 -16.01 -22.03 7.64
CA ASP A 485 -15.14 -23.15 7.26
C ASP A 485 -15.47 -24.42 8.07
N ARG A 486 -15.75 -24.27 9.37
CA ARG A 486 -16.15 -25.38 10.24
C ARG A 486 -17.53 -25.97 9.94
N LEU A 487 -18.48 -25.12 9.54
CA LEU A 487 -19.80 -25.60 9.14
C LEU A 487 -19.73 -26.36 7.82
N ASP A 488 -18.89 -25.91 6.89
CA ASP A 488 -18.66 -26.58 5.61
C ASP A 488 -17.90 -27.91 5.82
N ASP A 489 -16.87 -27.95 6.68
CA ASP A 489 -16.18 -29.18 7.10
C ASP A 489 -17.15 -30.20 7.70
N LEU A 490 -18.06 -29.74 8.57
CA LEU A 490 -19.07 -30.57 9.22
C LEU A 490 -20.09 -31.09 8.19
N GLN A 491 -20.46 -30.27 7.21
CA GLN A 491 -21.33 -30.69 6.12
C GLN A 491 -20.65 -31.74 5.25
N GLU A 492 -19.37 -31.59 4.92
CA GLU A 492 -18.59 -32.60 4.20
C GLU A 492 -18.43 -33.89 5.01
N LEU A 493 -18.27 -33.81 6.33
CA LEU A 493 -18.23 -34.99 7.20
C LEU A 493 -19.55 -35.79 7.14
N LEU A 494 -20.70 -35.12 7.11
CA LEU A 494 -22.01 -35.76 6.97
C LEU A 494 -22.19 -36.47 5.61
N LEU A 495 -21.40 -36.08 4.60
CA LEU A 495 -21.37 -36.70 3.29
C LEU A 495 -20.53 -37.99 3.25
N LYS A 496 -19.74 -38.32 4.28
CA LYS A 496 -18.91 -39.54 4.32
C LYS A 496 -19.73 -40.74 4.80
N ASP A 497 -19.45 -41.92 4.26
CA ASP A 497 -20.13 -43.17 4.67
C ASP A 497 -19.84 -43.56 6.13
N THR A 498 -18.65 -43.19 6.63
CA THR A 498 -18.26 -43.34 8.04
C THR A 498 -18.68 -42.15 8.91
N GLY A 499 -19.43 -41.20 8.35
CA GLY A 499 -19.85 -39.98 9.03
C GLY A 499 -20.98 -40.21 10.04
N PRO A 500 -21.20 -39.27 10.97
CA PRO A 500 -22.16 -39.44 12.07
C PRO A 500 -23.62 -39.29 11.65
N ARG A 501 -23.89 -38.99 10.37
CA ARG A 501 -25.21 -38.64 9.82
C ARG A 501 -26.32 -39.59 10.24
N ALA A 502 -26.12 -40.90 10.09
CA ALA A 502 -27.15 -41.90 10.39
C ALA A 502 -27.48 -41.95 11.90
N GLY A 503 -26.48 -41.73 12.76
CA GLY A 503 -26.69 -41.65 14.21
C GLY A 503 -27.39 -40.36 14.61
N TRP A 504 -27.02 -39.23 14.00
CA TRP A 504 -27.62 -37.92 14.28
C TRP A 504 -29.08 -37.83 13.80
N ALA A 505 -29.42 -38.49 12.69
CA ALA A 505 -30.77 -38.53 12.16
C ALA A 505 -31.79 -39.23 13.08
N LEU A 506 -31.33 -40.04 14.05
CA LEU A 506 -32.18 -40.73 15.02
C LEU A 506 -32.47 -39.89 16.28
N ILE A 507 -31.81 -38.74 16.44
CA ILE A 507 -31.90 -37.90 17.64
C ILE A 507 -32.93 -36.80 17.38
N ASP A 508 -33.98 -36.76 18.21
CA ASP A 508 -35.08 -35.80 18.12
C ASP A 508 -34.98 -34.63 19.14
N ASP A 509 -33.95 -34.67 20.00
CA ASP A 509 -33.70 -33.66 21.03
C ASP A 509 -32.37 -32.90 20.85
N GLU A 510 -32.43 -31.58 21.05
CA GLU A 510 -31.28 -30.67 20.90
C GLU A 510 -30.20 -30.90 21.97
N ASN A 511 -30.58 -31.40 23.14
CA ASN A 511 -29.66 -31.56 24.28
C ASN A 511 -28.72 -32.74 24.08
N THR A 512 -29.15 -33.76 23.36
CA THR A 512 -28.35 -34.93 22.98
C THR A 512 -27.54 -34.67 21.72
N LEU A 513 -28.09 -33.93 20.75
CA LEU A 513 -27.39 -33.63 19.50
C LEU A 513 -26.26 -32.59 19.67
N ARG A 514 -26.44 -31.63 20.57
CA ARG A 514 -25.48 -30.55 20.81
C ARG A 514 -24.08 -31.03 21.24
N PRO A 515 -23.91 -31.91 22.25
CA PRO A 515 -22.60 -32.42 22.61
C PRO A 515 -21.89 -33.18 21.47
N LEU A 516 -22.65 -33.81 20.58
CA LEU A 516 -22.10 -34.54 19.43
C LEU A 516 -21.54 -33.57 18.39
N ILE A 517 -22.28 -32.52 18.04
CA ILE A 517 -21.80 -31.46 17.14
C ILE A 517 -20.60 -30.73 17.76
N ALA A 518 -20.68 -30.39 19.05
CA ALA A 518 -19.60 -29.71 19.77
C ALA A 518 -18.30 -30.54 19.77
N ARG A 519 -18.40 -31.86 19.92
CA ARG A 519 -17.25 -32.77 19.84
C ARG A 519 -16.58 -32.77 18.47
N GLU A 520 -17.35 -32.78 17.38
CA GLU A 520 -16.78 -32.70 16.04
C GLU A 520 -16.07 -31.36 15.80
N LEU A 521 -16.66 -30.27 16.30
CA LEU A 521 -16.03 -28.94 16.26
C LEU A 521 -14.75 -28.87 17.12
N GLU A 522 -14.70 -29.58 18.26
CA GLU A 522 -13.50 -29.66 19.10
C GLU A 522 -12.38 -30.44 18.40
N VAL A 523 -12.71 -31.57 17.76
CA VAL A 523 -11.75 -32.35 16.96
C VAL A 523 -11.22 -31.54 15.78
N ALA A 524 -12.08 -30.73 15.14
CA ALA A 524 -11.70 -29.85 14.05
C ALA A 524 -10.94 -28.59 14.50
N SER A 525 -10.80 -28.34 15.81
CA SER A 525 -10.24 -27.07 16.31
C SER A 525 -8.80 -26.80 15.89
N ARG A 526 -7.95 -27.84 15.81
CA ARG A 526 -6.51 -27.75 15.49
C ARG A 526 -5.78 -26.68 16.32
N GLU A 527 -6.18 -26.50 17.58
CA GLU A 527 -5.70 -25.45 18.52
C GLU A 527 -6.02 -23.99 18.10
N ALA A 528 -6.84 -23.76 17.07
CA ALA A 528 -7.25 -22.41 16.67
C ALA A 528 -8.28 -21.78 17.62
N TYR A 529 -9.08 -22.61 18.30
CA TYR A 529 -10.08 -22.23 19.31
C TYR A 529 -10.31 -23.37 20.30
N THR A 530 -10.97 -23.07 21.43
CA THR A 530 -11.55 -24.06 22.34
C THR A 530 -13.06 -24.10 22.19
N VAL A 531 -13.67 -25.23 22.51
CA VAL A 531 -15.13 -25.38 22.53
C VAL A 531 -15.58 -25.40 23.97
N ASP A 532 -16.27 -24.34 24.41
CA ASP A 532 -16.85 -24.27 25.74
C ASP A 532 -18.32 -24.71 25.67
N GLN A 533 -18.71 -25.57 26.62
CA GLN A 533 -20.10 -25.86 26.94
C GLN A 533 -20.32 -25.40 28.38
N GLU A 534 -21.17 -24.40 28.61
CA GLU A 534 -21.51 -24.02 29.98
C GLU A 534 -22.28 -25.15 30.67
N ALA A 535 -21.96 -25.39 31.95
CA ALA A 535 -22.50 -26.51 32.71
C ALA A 535 -24.03 -26.42 32.79
N VAL A 536 -24.71 -27.51 32.42
CA VAL A 536 -26.16 -27.65 32.54
C VAL A 536 -26.55 -27.43 34.00
N THR A 537 -27.09 -26.27 34.32
CA THR A 537 -27.70 -26.01 35.62
C THR A 537 -29.01 -26.78 35.74
N VAL A 538 -29.44 -27.07 36.97
CA VAL A 538 -30.62 -27.90 37.31
C VAL A 538 -31.93 -27.37 36.67
N ASP A 539 -31.96 -26.12 36.18
CA ASP A 539 -33.09 -25.51 35.49
C ASP A 539 -33.00 -25.52 33.94
N GLY A 540 -32.01 -26.21 33.35
CA GLY A 540 -32.01 -26.58 31.92
C GLY A 540 -32.03 -25.43 30.91
N LYS A 541 -31.50 -24.25 31.25
CA LYS A 541 -31.81 -23.00 30.54
C LYS A 541 -30.83 -22.46 29.52
N GLU A 542 -29.66 -23.06 29.29
CA GLU A 542 -28.69 -22.50 28.33
C GLU A 542 -28.14 -23.60 27.41
N THR A 543 -28.29 -23.40 26.09
CA THR A 543 -28.34 -24.46 25.06
C THR A 543 -27.46 -24.19 23.84
N ASP A 544 -26.40 -23.41 23.98
CA ASP A 544 -25.56 -22.96 22.87
C ASP A 544 -24.17 -23.65 22.85
N ILE A 545 -23.55 -23.70 21.68
CA ILE A 545 -22.16 -24.16 21.50
C ILE A 545 -21.30 -22.92 21.29
N ARG A 546 -20.25 -22.71 22.11
CA ARG A 546 -19.36 -21.55 21.99
C ARG A 546 -17.97 -21.97 21.54
N LEU A 547 -17.48 -21.33 20.48
CA LEU A 547 -16.09 -21.42 20.04
C LEU A 547 -15.36 -20.19 20.58
N ARG A 548 -14.24 -20.37 21.28
CA ARG A 548 -13.43 -19.30 21.86
C ARG A 548 -12.02 -19.32 21.29
N ALA A 549 -11.64 -18.28 20.57
CA ALA A 549 -10.27 -18.09 20.10
C ALA A 549 -9.35 -17.67 21.26
N VAL A 550 -8.04 -17.89 21.11
CA VAL A 550 -7.02 -17.46 22.10
C VAL A 550 -7.02 -15.94 22.26
N SER A 551 -7.39 -15.21 21.21
CA SER A 551 -7.53 -13.75 21.18
C SER A 551 -8.70 -13.22 22.01
N GLY A 552 -9.60 -14.09 22.51
CA GLY A 552 -10.80 -13.71 23.26
C GLY A 552 -12.08 -13.64 22.42
N TYR A 553 -11.96 -13.55 21.08
CA TYR A 553 -13.10 -13.57 20.16
C TYR A 553 -13.87 -14.89 20.23
N GLN A 554 -15.19 -14.78 20.15
CA GLN A 554 -16.13 -15.86 20.37
C GLN A 554 -17.15 -15.94 19.25
N ALA A 555 -17.53 -17.17 18.92
CA ALA A 555 -18.65 -17.47 18.05
C ALA A 555 -19.64 -18.38 18.77
N THR A 556 -20.92 -18.03 18.68
CA THR A 556 -21.99 -18.80 19.31
C THR A 556 -22.83 -19.51 18.25
N ILE A 557 -23.11 -20.79 18.46
CA ILE A 557 -23.99 -21.59 17.63
C ILE A 557 -25.25 -21.91 18.43
N GLU A 558 -26.40 -21.49 17.91
CA GLU A 558 -27.72 -21.88 18.39
C GLU A 558 -28.23 -23.07 17.57
N LEU A 559 -28.60 -24.18 18.22
CA LEU A 559 -29.03 -25.41 17.54
C LEU A 559 -30.54 -25.62 17.65
N LYS A 560 -31.20 -25.91 16.52
CA LYS A 560 -32.62 -26.28 16.44
C LYS A 560 -32.82 -27.59 15.67
N VAL A 561 -33.68 -28.47 16.18
CA VAL A 561 -34.13 -29.68 15.45
C VAL A 561 -35.36 -29.35 14.62
N GLY A 562 -35.33 -29.59 13.31
CA GLY A 562 -36.39 -29.25 12.35
C GLY A 562 -37.63 -30.14 12.42
N GLU A 563 -37.48 -31.35 12.97
CA GLU A 563 -38.56 -32.32 13.22
C GLU A 563 -39.48 -31.87 14.36
N LYS A 564 -39.01 -30.98 15.24
CA LYS A 564 -39.90 -30.34 16.22
C LYS A 564 -40.94 -29.52 15.46
N GLY A 565 -42.16 -29.43 15.99
CA GLY A 565 -43.32 -28.79 15.36
C GLY A 565 -43.23 -27.28 15.11
N ARG A 566 -42.03 -26.71 15.04
CA ARG A 566 -41.76 -25.29 14.86
C ARG A 566 -42.11 -24.82 13.44
N SER A 567 -42.59 -23.58 13.34
CA SER A 567 -42.82 -22.91 12.06
C SER A 567 -41.54 -22.28 11.51
N ALA A 568 -41.49 -21.99 10.20
CA ALA A 568 -40.35 -21.27 9.63
C ALA A 568 -40.22 -19.85 10.22
N ARG A 569 -41.34 -19.25 10.64
CA ARG A 569 -41.35 -17.96 11.32
C ARG A 569 -40.61 -18.02 12.66
N GLU A 570 -40.91 -19.01 13.48
CA GLU A 570 -40.24 -19.22 14.77
C GLU A 570 -38.74 -19.50 14.59
N LEU A 571 -38.34 -20.17 13.50
CA LEU A 571 -36.93 -20.38 13.19
C LEU A 571 -36.23 -19.08 12.77
N CYS A 572 -36.87 -18.20 11.98
CA CYS A 572 -36.31 -16.88 11.69
C CYS A 572 -36.28 -15.98 12.94
N GLU A 573 -37.29 -16.02 13.81
CA GLU A 573 -37.36 -15.25 15.06
C GLU A 573 -36.30 -15.72 16.09
N ALA A 574 -35.85 -16.98 16.02
CA ALA A 574 -34.76 -17.47 16.87
C ALA A 574 -33.42 -16.73 16.64
N ILE A 575 -33.17 -16.18 15.45
CA ILE A 575 -31.96 -15.41 15.15
C ILE A 575 -31.89 -14.13 16.01
N PRO A 576 -32.84 -13.18 15.93
CA PRO A 576 -32.81 -11.99 16.77
C PRO A 576 -33.06 -12.28 18.26
N GLU A 577 -33.99 -13.18 18.60
CA GLU A 577 -34.44 -13.36 19.99
C GLU A 577 -33.51 -14.25 20.82
N GLN A 578 -32.95 -15.31 20.23
CA GLN A 578 -32.19 -16.31 20.95
C GLN A 578 -30.70 -16.18 20.69
N LEU A 579 -30.28 -15.93 19.46
CA LEU A 579 -28.86 -15.78 19.12
C LEU A 579 -28.34 -14.36 19.41
N VAL A 580 -28.93 -13.35 18.79
CA VAL A 580 -28.42 -11.96 18.86
C VAL A 580 -28.63 -11.36 20.25
N THR A 581 -29.86 -11.38 20.77
CA THR A 581 -30.21 -10.70 22.02
C THR A 581 -29.50 -11.30 23.24
N LYS A 582 -29.28 -12.62 23.25
CA LYS A 582 -28.69 -13.31 24.42
C LYS A 582 -27.17 -13.33 24.39
N TYR A 583 -26.57 -13.53 23.22
CA TYR A 583 -25.15 -13.89 23.14
C TYR A 583 -24.29 -12.83 22.43
N MET A 584 -24.87 -12.03 21.53
CA MET A 584 -24.09 -11.13 20.65
C MET A 584 -23.98 -9.69 21.16
N ALA A 585 -24.19 -9.48 22.46
CA ALA A 585 -24.10 -8.17 23.10
C ALA A 585 -22.65 -7.73 23.37
N HIS A 586 -21.74 -8.68 23.62
CA HIS A 586 -20.34 -8.37 23.93
C HIS A 586 -19.52 -8.11 22.66
N ARG A 587 -18.54 -7.20 22.73
CA ARG A 587 -17.69 -6.80 21.57
C ARG A 587 -16.95 -7.98 20.93
N GLU A 588 -16.51 -8.92 21.75
CA GLU A 588 -15.78 -10.11 21.31
C GLU A 588 -16.71 -11.26 20.89
N ALA A 589 -18.02 -11.17 21.14
CA ALA A 589 -19.01 -12.20 20.83
C ALA A 589 -19.94 -11.76 19.67
N ARG A 590 -19.40 -11.03 18.68
CA ARG A 590 -20.17 -10.46 17.56
C ARG A 590 -20.41 -11.42 16.40
N THR A 591 -20.06 -12.69 16.55
CA THR A 591 -20.25 -13.74 15.55
C THR A 591 -21.22 -14.80 16.06
N GLY A 592 -22.24 -15.13 15.27
CA GLY A 592 -23.23 -16.14 15.65
C GLY A 592 -23.77 -16.92 14.46
N CYS A 593 -24.17 -18.17 14.68
CA CYS A 593 -24.85 -19.00 13.68
C CYS A 593 -26.06 -19.73 14.25
N LEU A 594 -27.19 -19.68 13.53
CA LEU A 594 -28.30 -20.60 13.76
C LEU A 594 -28.11 -21.87 12.92
N ILE A 595 -28.08 -23.03 13.56
CA ILE A 595 -28.09 -24.34 12.88
C ILE A 595 -29.46 -24.99 13.03
N VAL A 596 -30.02 -25.45 11.91
CA VAL A 596 -31.24 -26.26 11.88
C VAL A 596 -30.95 -27.64 11.30
N THR A 597 -31.14 -28.71 12.05
CA THR A 597 -30.95 -30.08 11.55
C THR A 597 -32.23 -30.62 10.95
N VAL A 598 -32.14 -31.32 9.81
CA VAL A 598 -33.30 -31.90 9.12
C VAL A 598 -33.00 -33.33 8.69
N ALA A 599 -33.67 -34.30 9.29
CA ALA A 599 -33.57 -35.73 9.02
C ALA A 599 -34.72 -36.27 8.15
N ASP A 600 -35.93 -35.69 8.24
CA ASP A 600 -37.08 -36.14 7.44
C ASP A 600 -37.18 -35.40 6.08
N PRO A 601 -37.00 -36.10 4.94
CA PRO A 601 -37.12 -35.49 3.62
C PRO A 601 -38.53 -35.01 3.28
N ALA A 602 -39.57 -35.53 3.95
CA ALA A 602 -40.96 -35.13 3.74
C ALA A 602 -41.34 -33.89 4.56
N ARG A 603 -40.49 -33.45 5.50
CA ARG A 603 -40.75 -32.28 6.31
C ARG A 603 -40.85 -31.04 5.42
N ARG A 604 -41.92 -30.27 5.62
CA ARG A 604 -42.18 -28.99 4.96
C ARG A 604 -42.56 -27.95 5.99
N TRP A 605 -42.18 -26.71 5.74
CA TRP A 605 -42.58 -25.54 6.53
C TRP A 605 -43.44 -24.62 5.69
N GLN A 606 -44.19 -23.73 6.32
CA GLN A 606 -44.89 -22.66 5.62
C GLN A 606 -44.03 -21.40 5.64
N HIS A 607 -43.79 -20.82 4.46
CA HIS A 607 -43.05 -19.57 4.34
C HIS A 607 -43.83 -18.44 5.04
N PRO A 608 -43.18 -17.62 5.89
CA PRO A 608 -43.85 -16.61 6.70
C PRO A 608 -44.57 -15.52 5.88
N GLU A 609 -43.98 -15.10 4.76
CA GLU A 609 -44.57 -14.05 3.89
C GLU A 609 -45.50 -14.60 2.80
N THR A 610 -45.06 -15.61 2.03
CA THR A 610 -45.79 -16.11 0.87
C THR A 610 -46.82 -17.20 1.22
N GLY A 611 -46.75 -17.80 2.41
CA GLY A 611 -47.59 -18.94 2.80
C GLY A 611 -47.31 -20.24 2.04
N ALA A 612 -46.36 -20.24 1.10
CA ALA A 612 -45.99 -21.40 0.31
C ALA A 612 -45.39 -22.51 1.19
N ARG A 613 -45.61 -23.77 0.83
CA ARG A 613 -44.96 -24.90 1.51
C ARG A 613 -43.54 -25.04 0.97
N ILE A 614 -42.56 -24.80 1.84
CA ILE A 614 -41.15 -24.82 1.50
C ILE A 614 -40.46 -26.10 1.99
N ASP A 615 -39.49 -26.57 1.21
CA ASP A 615 -38.61 -27.67 1.57
C ASP A 615 -37.34 -27.22 2.32
N ARG A 616 -36.42 -28.14 2.59
CA ARG A 616 -35.18 -27.87 3.35
C ARG A 616 -34.19 -26.96 2.63
N MET A 617 -34.15 -26.96 1.30
CA MET A 617 -33.26 -26.09 0.50
C MET A 617 -33.83 -24.67 0.45
N GLU A 618 -35.15 -24.56 0.29
CA GLU A 618 -35.87 -23.30 0.39
C GLU A 618 -35.80 -22.72 1.82
N LEU A 619 -35.82 -23.57 2.86
CA LEU A 619 -35.61 -23.16 4.24
C LEU A 619 -34.20 -22.58 4.46
N GLN A 620 -33.14 -23.19 3.92
CA GLN A 620 -31.79 -22.63 3.98
C GLN A 620 -31.74 -21.22 3.38
N THR A 621 -32.39 -21.04 2.23
CA THR A 621 -32.45 -19.75 1.53
C THR A 621 -33.17 -18.70 2.37
N LEU A 622 -34.31 -19.07 2.97
CA LEU A 622 -35.08 -18.19 3.86
C LEU A 622 -34.27 -17.80 5.10
N LEU A 623 -33.65 -18.76 5.78
CA LEU A 623 -32.87 -18.49 7.00
C LEU A 623 -31.64 -17.63 6.72
N GLN A 624 -30.98 -17.84 5.58
CA GLN A 624 -29.87 -16.97 5.14
C GLN A 624 -30.36 -15.54 4.91
N ALA A 625 -31.50 -15.34 4.25
CA ALA A 625 -32.08 -14.01 4.06
C ALA A 625 -32.46 -13.33 5.39
N CYS A 626 -33.00 -14.10 6.35
CA CYS A 626 -33.27 -13.62 7.71
C CYS A 626 -31.98 -13.20 8.43
N ALA A 627 -30.91 -14.00 8.33
CA ALA A 627 -29.59 -13.68 8.90
C ALA A 627 -28.97 -12.42 8.27
N ASP A 628 -29.03 -12.28 6.93
CA ASP A 628 -28.48 -11.14 6.20
C ASP A 628 -29.25 -9.83 6.52
N ALA A 629 -30.56 -9.92 6.75
CA ALA A 629 -31.37 -8.78 7.20
C ALA A 629 -30.97 -8.33 8.61
N GLU A 630 -30.77 -9.29 9.52
CA GLU A 630 -30.38 -9.00 10.90
C GLU A 630 -28.94 -8.48 11.00
N GLN A 631 -28.02 -9.02 10.19
CA GLN A 631 -26.66 -8.50 10.07
C GLN A 631 -26.66 -7.03 9.61
N ARG A 632 -27.49 -6.68 8.61
CA ARG A 632 -27.64 -5.28 8.16
C ARG A 632 -28.19 -4.38 9.27
N ARG A 633 -29.09 -4.89 10.12
CA ARG A 633 -29.65 -4.14 11.27
C ARG A 633 -28.61 -3.86 12.35
N LEU A 634 -27.70 -4.80 12.60
CA LEU A 634 -26.66 -4.71 13.63
C LEU A 634 -25.43 -3.87 13.20
N GLY A 635 -25.34 -3.50 11.92
CA GLY A 635 -24.19 -2.79 11.37
C GLY A 635 -23.01 -3.73 11.05
N GLY A 636 -22.03 -3.22 10.30
CA GLY A 636 -20.92 -4.00 9.74
C GLY A 636 -19.98 -4.68 10.75
N GLU A 637 -20.18 -4.51 12.06
CA GLU A 637 -19.39 -5.12 13.12
C GLU A 637 -19.88 -6.52 13.53
N ALA A 638 -21.16 -6.86 13.29
CA ALA A 638 -21.71 -8.18 13.62
C ALA A 638 -21.71 -9.12 12.40
N ARG A 639 -21.58 -10.42 12.65
CA ARG A 639 -21.63 -11.48 11.64
C ARG A 639 -22.68 -12.50 12.07
N VAL A 640 -23.77 -12.59 11.33
CA VAL A 640 -24.91 -13.48 11.63
C VAL A 640 -25.05 -14.46 10.48
N LEU A 641 -25.02 -15.75 10.81
CA LEU A 641 -25.10 -16.85 9.85
C LEU A 641 -26.30 -17.74 10.15
N ALA A 642 -26.78 -18.45 9.13
CA ALA A 642 -27.74 -19.52 9.32
C ALA A 642 -27.46 -20.70 8.37
N ARG A 643 -27.53 -21.92 8.90
CA ARG A 643 -27.25 -23.16 8.18
C ARG A 643 -28.26 -24.26 8.50
N VAL A 644 -28.65 -24.99 7.46
CA VAL A 644 -29.45 -26.21 7.53
C VAL A 644 -28.53 -27.41 7.33
N LEU A 645 -28.44 -28.26 8.35
CA LEU A 645 -27.69 -29.52 8.27
C LEU A 645 -28.61 -30.63 7.76
N ASP A 646 -28.33 -31.10 6.54
CA ASP A 646 -29.08 -32.17 5.89
C ASP A 646 -28.65 -33.54 6.43
N LEU A 647 -29.52 -34.16 7.22
CA LEU A 647 -29.36 -35.50 7.78
C LEU A 647 -30.14 -36.57 7.00
N VAL A 648 -30.81 -36.20 5.90
CA VAL A 648 -31.64 -37.11 5.10
C VAL A 648 -30.79 -38.27 4.54
N PRO A 649 -31.26 -39.54 4.61
CA PRO A 649 -30.59 -40.68 3.99
C PRO A 649 -30.40 -40.50 2.47
N ARG A 650 -29.23 -40.88 1.95
CA ARG A 650 -28.84 -40.65 0.54
C ARG A 650 -29.52 -41.60 -0.44
N LEU A 651 -29.90 -42.79 0.03
CA LEU A 651 -30.51 -43.84 -0.75
C LEU A 651 -31.75 -44.35 0.01
N SER A 652 -32.84 -44.59 -0.71
CA SER A 652 -33.97 -45.36 -0.19
C SER A 652 -33.47 -46.75 0.19
N THR A 653 -33.77 -47.20 1.40
CA THR A 653 -33.49 -48.56 1.86
C THR A 653 -33.94 -49.58 0.81
N GLU A 654 -33.12 -50.58 0.46
CA GLU A 654 -33.44 -51.58 -0.58
C GLU A 654 -34.78 -52.31 -0.35
N GLN A 655 -35.28 -52.35 0.89
CA GLN A 655 -36.61 -52.85 1.23
C GLN A 655 -37.75 -52.04 0.62
N LYS A 656 -37.62 -50.70 0.48
CA LYS A 656 -38.63 -49.85 -0.19
C LYS A 656 -38.58 -49.89 -1.72
N ARG A 657 -37.61 -50.59 -2.30
CA ARG A 657 -37.51 -50.81 -3.76
C ARG A 657 -38.17 -52.13 -4.21
N LYS A 658 -38.62 -52.95 -3.26
CA LYS A 658 -39.26 -54.27 -3.51
C LYS A 658 -40.76 -54.31 -3.17
N GLU A 659 -41.34 -53.21 -2.72
CA GLU A 659 -42.80 -52.97 -2.63
C GLU A 659 -43.16 -51.95 -3.71
#